data_AF-A0A1R0GMN5-F1
#
_entry.id   AF-A0A1R0GMN5-F1
#
_cell.length_a   1.000
_cell.length_b   1.000
_cell.length_c   1.000
_cell.angle_alpha   90.00
_cell.angle_beta   90.00
_cell.angle_gamma   90.00
#
_symmetry.space_group_name_H-M   'P 1'
#
loop_
_entity.id
_entity.type
_entity.pdbx_description
1 polymer ?
#
loop_
_entity_poly.entity_id
_entity_poly.type
_entity_poly.pdbx_seq_one_letter_code
_entity_poly.pdbx_strand_id
1 'polypeptide(L)'
;DNDGKIRTRLRRGKDGSKDQSYFLSGISQTQLEKIVFPLGDLYKKTEVRELARRNHLQTAKKAESFGICFVGEKKKFSNFLSEFIPTRKSGPEPLIKSALDYKTVIGRHSGMFSRTIGQSAGVTFNSEKWFVAYKDLDSNTMYAVPGHDHSLLYTQKVFLDSVHWIGSPPPTSSLATLSYQIRHLETPKTCSLVNEPNGEWAVLFHQPVYGATPGQYIVFYDSDQDALEIEKVSPELRKYCSSCLGTFALMDSFCAQIESELRSKSVFKNQFSLNVGLSTSFMLRKASLEAYLETQLSLKSDYVDIKNIFRFFVFNHFNPNSFYSRNDEESVSVTVFLSHPQSASDSQFLKDLIHKHSNNPQKKRKTGYIKETRDYVKKAIEIATIEDYSDFGLYPPSMVSSPPEISELLIKRDPIYIGGRYLKLLRGVSQTPFFVGKLKLAENSVSELIAGPLSTILKPESHNFVGSGREDADVRMLGTGRPFYIEFKECIPETITPDQLSTIQTEINSNNPFVRATDLVLLQKKDTVKITSLENSVKKTYSCLICVSEQIPQSTLDALKKYESSPLIINQNTPIRVLHRRSPGIRLRSIYSLKLTHLDGLFYQLVLTTQAGTYIKEFVHSDMGRTTPSFVSLTGINADIFELDVINIDLKFP
;
A
#
# COMPACT_ATOMS: atom_id res chain seq x y z
N ASP A 1 44.64 -3.36 37.73
CA ASP A 1 43.87 -3.52 36.47
C ASP A 1 44.87 -3.54 35.31
N ASN A 2 44.42 -3.59 34.05
CA ASN A 2 45.30 -3.53 32.87
C ASN A 2 46.11 -2.21 32.76
N ASP A 3 45.82 -1.22 33.63
CA ASP A 3 46.48 0.08 33.72
C ASP A 3 47.40 0.23 34.96
N GLY A 4 47.65 -0.87 35.70
CA GLY A 4 48.57 -0.87 36.86
C GLY A 4 48.04 -0.18 38.12
N LYS A 5 46.75 0.20 38.19
CA LYS A 5 46.13 0.81 39.38
C LYS A 5 45.57 -0.25 40.34
N ILE A 6 45.76 -0.01 41.64
CA ILE A 6 45.11 -0.76 42.72
C ILE A 6 43.66 -0.28 42.80
N ARG A 7 42.69 -1.20 42.62
CA ARG A 7 41.26 -0.91 42.74
C ARG A 7 40.59 -1.92 43.66
N THR A 8 39.68 -1.44 44.51
CA THR A 8 38.82 -2.28 45.35
C THR A 8 37.81 -3.04 44.48
N ARG A 9 37.52 -4.30 44.81
CA ARG A 9 36.57 -5.16 44.07
C ARG A 9 35.42 -5.61 44.98
N LEU A 10 34.22 -5.68 44.41
CA LEU A 10 33.08 -6.29 45.09
C LEU A 10 33.16 -7.81 44.89
N ARG A 11 33.17 -8.54 46.00
CA ARG A 11 33.22 -10.01 45.99
C ARG A 11 31.93 -10.59 46.53
N ARG A 12 31.63 -11.80 46.08
CA ARG A 12 30.58 -12.63 46.68
C ARG A 12 30.98 -13.00 48.10
N GLY A 13 30.01 -13.04 49.01
CA GLY A 13 30.23 -13.56 50.35
C GLY A 13 30.60 -15.04 50.31
N LYS A 14 31.45 -15.51 51.25
CA LYS A 14 31.82 -16.93 51.30
C LYS A 14 30.64 -17.85 51.62
N ASP A 15 29.68 -17.38 52.41
CA ASP A 15 28.38 -18.05 52.58
C ASP A 15 27.48 -17.76 51.36
N GLY A 16 27.55 -18.61 50.34
CA GLY A 16 26.75 -18.47 49.11
C GLY A 16 25.23 -18.48 49.35
N SER A 17 24.75 -19.06 50.46
CA SER A 17 23.32 -19.06 50.83
C SER A 17 22.85 -17.73 51.41
N LYS A 18 23.80 -16.84 51.74
CA LYS A 18 23.58 -15.53 52.34
C LYS A 18 24.33 -14.41 51.61
N ASP A 19 24.86 -14.69 50.42
CA ASP A 19 25.51 -13.70 49.57
C ASP A 19 24.54 -12.56 49.21
N GLN A 20 25.00 -11.32 49.37
CA GLN A 20 24.23 -10.10 49.11
C GLN A 20 24.83 -9.26 47.98
N SER A 21 25.84 -9.77 47.28
CA SER A 21 26.49 -9.11 46.14
C SER A 21 25.48 -8.64 45.08
N TYR A 22 24.43 -9.44 44.80
CA TYR A 22 23.33 -9.11 43.89
C TYR A 22 22.60 -7.79 44.23
N PHE A 23 22.45 -7.44 45.51
CA PHE A 23 21.82 -6.17 45.91
C PHE A 23 22.83 -5.02 45.97
N LEU A 24 24.10 -5.35 46.17
CA LEU A 24 25.19 -4.38 46.30
C LEU A 24 25.79 -4.00 44.94
N SER A 25 25.43 -4.66 43.86
CA SER A 25 26.08 -4.47 42.57
C SER A 25 25.85 -3.08 41.94
N GLY A 26 24.98 -2.25 42.54
CA GLY A 26 24.65 -0.89 42.09
C GLY A 26 25.50 0.19 42.76
N ILE A 27 26.43 -0.20 43.63
CA ILE A 27 27.39 0.74 44.22
C ILE A 27 28.40 1.19 43.17
N SER A 28 28.87 2.43 43.27
CA SER A 28 30.00 2.92 42.48
C SER A 28 31.34 2.52 43.11
N GLN A 29 32.40 2.54 42.31
CA GLN A 29 33.77 2.32 42.78
C GLN A 29 34.14 3.23 43.97
N THR A 30 33.79 4.52 43.87
CA THR A 30 34.11 5.52 44.91
C THR A 30 33.39 5.27 46.24
N GLN A 31 32.21 4.64 46.20
CA GLN A 31 31.49 4.21 47.39
C GLN A 31 32.12 2.95 47.96
N LEU A 32 32.43 1.97 47.10
CA LEU A 32 33.04 0.71 47.49
C LEU A 32 34.38 0.91 48.22
N GLU A 33 35.20 1.87 47.80
CA GLU A 33 36.47 2.23 48.45
C GLU A 33 36.33 2.70 49.90
N LYS A 34 35.12 3.12 50.31
CA LYS A 34 34.82 3.65 51.64
C LYS A 34 34.01 2.68 52.51
N ILE A 35 33.70 1.48 52.02
CA ILE A 35 32.85 0.50 52.69
C ILE A 35 33.70 -0.68 53.18
N VAL A 36 33.40 -1.16 54.40
CA VAL A 36 33.99 -2.37 54.97
C VAL A 36 32.90 -3.42 55.13
N PHE A 37 33.16 -4.63 54.63
CA PHE A 37 32.26 -5.79 54.76
C PHE A 37 32.84 -6.84 55.72
N PRO A 38 32.75 -6.63 57.05
CA PRO A 38 33.47 -7.46 58.04
C PRO A 38 32.96 -8.90 58.14
N LEU A 39 31.78 -9.20 57.59
CA LEU A 39 31.17 -10.52 57.63
C LEU A 39 31.40 -11.35 56.36
N GLY A 40 31.97 -10.76 55.31
CA GLY A 40 32.08 -11.41 53.98
C GLY A 40 32.96 -12.67 53.97
N ASP A 41 33.92 -12.76 54.89
CA ASP A 41 34.87 -13.86 55.01
C ASP A 41 34.39 -15.07 55.82
N LEU A 42 33.20 -14.97 56.44
CA LEU A 42 32.62 -16.05 57.22
C LEU A 42 31.85 -17.01 56.32
N TYR A 43 32.06 -18.32 56.51
CA TYR A 43 31.50 -19.36 55.63
C TYR A 43 30.06 -19.71 55.96
N LYS A 44 29.64 -19.44 57.20
CA LYS A 44 28.30 -19.76 57.67
C LYS A 44 27.76 -18.65 58.55
N LYS A 45 26.52 -18.27 58.31
CA LYS A 45 25.75 -17.39 59.21
C LYS A 45 25.76 -17.81 60.69
N THR A 46 25.89 -19.11 60.98
CA THR A 46 25.98 -19.60 62.37
C THR A 46 27.17 -19.01 63.12
N GLU A 47 28.30 -18.79 62.44
CA GLU A 47 29.51 -18.18 63.01
C GLU A 47 29.24 -16.73 63.44
N VAL A 48 28.51 -15.97 62.62
CA VAL A 48 28.07 -14.59 62.97
C VAL A 48 27.23 -14.60 64.24
N ARG A 49 26.28 -15.54 64.35
CA ARG A 49 25.42 -15.66 65.55
C ARG A 49 26.22 -16.10 66.78
N GLU A 50 27.21 -16.97 66.63
CA GLU A 50 28.10 -17.37 67.72
C GLU A 50 28.98 -16.22 68.19
N LEU A 51 29.56 -15.44 67.27
CA LEU A 51 30.30 -14.22 67.59
C LEU A 51 29.42 -13.23 68.37
N ALA A 52 28.17 -13.03 67.93
CA ALA A 52 27.22 -12.17 68.63
C ALA A 52 26.89 -12.69 70.04
N ARG A 53 26.76 -14.02 70.24
CA ARG A 53 26.55 -14.62 71.57
C ARG A 53 27.77 -14.47 72.48
N ARG A 54 28.97 -14.75 71.97
CA ARG A 54 30.23 -14.64 72.72
C ARG A 54 30.50 -13.20 73.18
N ASN A 55 30.07 -12.22 72.39
CA ASN A 55 30.19 -10.79 72.72
C ASN A 55 28.93 -10.21 73.38
N HIS A 56 28.00 -11.05 73.86
CA HIS A 56 26.80 -10.64 74.59
C HIS A 56 25.89 -9.61 73.87
N LEU A 57 25.82 -9.66 72.54
CA LEU A 57 24.96 -8.77 71.76
C LEU A 57 23.48 -9.20 71.83
N GLN A 58 22.57 -8.26 72.10
CA GLN A 58 21.12 -8.51 72.19
C GLN A 58 20.51 -9.07 70.89
N THR A 59 21.14 -8.77 69.75
CA THR A 59 20.69 -9.21 68.41
C THR A 59 21.01 -10.68 68.11
N ALA A 60 21.77 -11.38 68.97
CA ALA A 60 22.24 -12.74 68.70
C ALA A 60 21.11 -13.79 68.46
N LYS A 61 19.91 -13.54 69.03
CA LYS A 61 18.72 -14.39 68.86
C LYS A 61 17.65 -13.78 67.94
N LYS A 62 17.86 -12.57 67.40
CA LYS A 62 16.88 -11.88 66.56
C LYS A 62 16.64 -12.69 65.26
N ALA A 63 15.36 -12.82 64.89
CA ALA A 63 14.98 -13.37 63.60
C ALA A 63 15.48 -12.48 62.46
N GLU A 64 15.72 -13.06 61.29
CA GLU A 64 16.05 -12.27 60.10
C GLU A 64 14.81 -11.53 59.61
N SER A 65 15.05 -10.34 59.08
CA SER A 65 14.00 -9.62 58.36
C SER A 65 13.86 -10.18 56.95
N PHE A 66 12.62 -10.43 56.55
CA PHE A 66 12.26 -10.89 55.21
C PHE A 66 11.40 -9.85 54.49
N GLY A 67 11.63 -9.67 53.19
CA GLY A 67 10.92 -8.68 52.37
C GLY A 67 11.57 -7.29 52.35
N ILE A 68 10.89 -6.33 51.73
CA ILE A 68 11.39 -4.96 51.60
C ILE A 68 11.33 -4.25 52.97
N CYS A 69 12.42 -3.59 53.35
CA CYS A 69 12.66 -3.06 54.70
C CYS A 69 11.53 -2.21 55.31
N PHE A 70 10.76 -1.48 54.49
CA PHE A 70 9.69 -0.58 54.94
C PHE A 70 8.28 -1.16 54.85
N VAL A 71 8.10 -2.35 54.24
CA VAL A 71 6.76 -2.95 54.01
C VAL A 71 6.28 -3.78 55.21
N GLY A 72 7.21 -4.22 56.06
CA GLY A 72 6.94 -5.06 57.24
C GLY A 72 6.59 -6.52 56.89
N GLU A 73 6.86 -7.45 57.80
CA GLU A 73 6.78 -8.90 57.54
C GLU A 73 5.35 -9.47 57.43
N LYS A 74 4.32 -8.70 57.84
CA LYS A 74 2.94 -9.21 58.02
C LYS A 74 1.92 -8.77 56.96
N LYS A 75 2.27 -7.91 55.99
CA LYS A 75 1.35 -7.47 54.92
C LYS A 75 1.64 -8.24 53.60
N LYS A 76 0.59 -8.73 52.92
CA LYS A 76 0.71 -9.26 51.54
C LYS A 76 1.19 -8.12 50.64
N PHE A 77 2.30 -8.31 49.92
CA PHE A 77 2.95 -7.26 49.11
C PHE A 77 2.01 -6.59 48.11
N SER A 78 1.10 -7.35 47.48
CA SER A 78 0.09 -6.81 46.57
C SER A 78 -0.85 -5.81 47.24
N ASN A 79 -1.20 -6.05 48.51
CA ASN A 79 -2.10 -5.18 49.27
C ASN A 79 -1.40 -3.89 49.66
N PHE A 80 -0.11 -3.97 50.01
CA PHE A 80 0.71 -2.79 50.22
C PHE A 80 0.77 -1.93 48.95
N LEU A 81 1.06 -2.52 47.78
CA LEU A 81 1.14 -1.76 46.53
C LEU A 81 -0.21 -1.12 46.13
N SER A 82 -1.33 -1.78 46.41
CA SER A 82 -2.66 -1.19 46.14
C SER A 82 -3.01 0.04 46.98
N GLU A 83 -2.32 0.28 48.11
CA GLU A 83 -2.46 1.51 48.90
C GLU A 83 -1.87 2.73 48.15
N PHE A 84 -0.90 2.51 47.24
CA PHE A 84 -0.15 3.59 46.55
C PHE A 84 -0.40 3.66 45.05
N ILE A 85 -0.75 2.54 44.41
CA ILE A 85 -1.03 2.47 42.98
C ILE A 85 -2.54 2.41 42.79
N PRO A 86 -3.19 3.50 42.34
CA PRO A 86 -4.63 3.50 42.14
C PRO A 86 -5.02 2.45 41.10
N THR A 87 -5.93 1.55 41.48
CA THR A 87 -6.66 0.73 40.51
C THR A 87 -7.51 1.69 39.67
N ARG A 88 -7.07 1.96 38.43
CA ARG A 88 -7.74 2.89 37.51
C ARG A 88 -9.24 2.58 37.45
N LYS A 89 -10.08 3.55 37.84
CA LYS A 89 -11.55 3.51 37.66
C LYS A 89 -11.96 3.77 36.20
N SER A 90 -11.06 4.36 35.40
CA SER A 90 -11.24 4.66 33.99
C SER A 90 -10.06 4.11 33.17
N GLY A 91 -10.35 3.27 32.18
CA GLY A 91 -9.36 2.61 31.32
C GLY A 91 -9.84 1.21 30.88
N PRO A 92 -9.06 0.50 30.04
CA PRO A 92 -9.39 -0.86 29.62
C PRO A 92 -9.54 -1.82 30.81
N GLU A 93 -10.46 -2.78 30.71
CA GLU A 93 -10.68 -3.78 31.77
C GLU A 93 -9.40 -4.59 32.06
N PRO A 94 -9.10 -4.92 33.34
CA PRO A 94 -7.92 -5.70 33.70
C PRO A 94 -8.13 -7.20 33.42
N LEU A 95 -7.75 -7.63 32.22
CA LEU A 95 -8.02 -8.99 31.73
C LEU A 95 -6.79 -9.89 31.79
N ILE A 96 -7.03 -11.18 32.01
CA ILE A 96 -6.06 -12.24 31.74
C ILE A 96 -6.56 -12.99 30.51
N LYS A 97 -5.76 -13.02 29.45
CA LYS A 97 -6.07 -13.69 28.18
C LYS A 97 -5.08 -14.82 27.90
N SER A 98 -5.51 -15.76 27.07
CA SER A 98 -4.63 -16.80 26.55
C SER A 98 -3.60 -16.18 25.59
N ALA A 99 -2.33 -16.52 25.75
CA ALA A 99 -1.29 -16.18 24.78
C ALA A 99 -1.32 -17.11 23.55
N LEU A 100 -2.05 -18.23 23.62
CA LEU A 100 -2.29 -19.16 22.51
C LEU A 100 -3.45 -18.70 21.62
N ASP A 101 -4.43 -18.00 22.22
CA ASP A 101 -5.55 -17.37 21.55
C ASP A 101 -5.88 -16.03 22.23
N TYR A 102 -5.43 -14.94 21.60
CA TYR A 102 -5.54 -13.57 22.10
C TYR A 102 -6.98 -13.08 22.30
N LYS A 103 -7.99 -13.81 21.80
CA LYS A 103 -9.41 -13.49 22.02
C LYS A 103 -9.96 -14.15 23.29
N THR A 104 -9.41 -15.28 23.70
CA THR A 104 -9.91 -16.05 24.84
C THR A 104 -9.52 -15.39 26.16
N VAL A 105 -10.52 -14.87 26.88
CA VAL A 105 -10.38 -14.35 28.25
C VAL A 105 -10.48 -15.52 29.22
N ILE A 106 -9.42 -15.72 30.02
CA ILE A 106 -9.33 -16.81 31.00
C ILE A 106 -9.44 -16.31 32.45
N GLY A 107 -9.48 -14.99 32.66
CA GLY A 107 -9.70 -14.41 33.98
C GLY A 107 -9.49 -12.89 34.04
N ARG A 108 -9.34 -12.38 35.26
CA ARG A 108 -9.11 -10.95 35.56
C ARG A 108 -7.99 -10.79 36.59
N HIS A 109 -7.29 -9.67 36.56
CA HIS A 109 -6.22 -9.36 37.52
C HIS A 109 -6.51 -8.09 38.34
N SER A 110 -5.85 -7.94 39.50
CA SER A 110 -6.02 -6.76 40.36
C SER A 110 -5.16 -5.56 39.97
N GLY A 111 -4.36 -5.69 38.91
CA GLY A 111 -3.55 -4.61 38.32
C GLY A 111 -2.24 -5.15 37.77
N MET A 112 -1.57 -4.37 36.90
CA MET A 112 -0.30 -4.79 36.29
C MET A 112 0.80 -5.09 37.30
N PHE A 113 0.81 -4.41 38.44
CA PHE A 113 1.78 -4.66 39.51
C PHE A 113 1.57 -5.98 40.26
N SER A 114 0.41 -6.65 40.09
CA SER A 114 0.02 -7.79 40.92
C SER A 114 0.78 -9.08 40.61
N ARG A 115 1.36 -9.18 39.39
CA ARG A 115 2.04 -10.38 38.88
C ARG A 115 3.22 -10.01 38.00
N THR A 116 4.20 -10.91 37.98
CA THR A 116 5.44 -10.82 37.20
C THR A 116 5.49 -11.95 36.16
N ILE A 117 6.24 -11.76 35.08
CA ILE A 117 6.43 -12.81 34.06
C ILE A 117 7.01 -14.07 34.73
N GLY A 118 6.49 -15.25 34.37
CA GLY A 118 6.81 -16.53 34.99
C GLY A 118 6.09 -16.82 36.31
N GLN A 119 5.30 -15.89 36.86
CA GLN A 119 4.46 -16.22 38.02
C GLN A 119 3.12 -16.83 37.58
N SER A 120 2.52 -17.62 38.47
CA SER A 120 1.15 -18.07 38.28
C SER A 120 0.22 -16.86 38.10
N ALA A 121 -0.57 -16.89 37.04
CA ALA A 121 -1.59 -15.88 36.75
C ALA A 121 -2.72 -15.89 37.80
N GLY A 122 -2.75 -16.88 38.70
CA GLY A 122 -3.80 -17.03 39.71
C GLY A 122 -5.11 -17.57 39.14
N VAL A 123 -5.06 -18.13 37.92
CA VAL A 123 -6.19 -18.72 37.23
C VAL A 123 -5.87 -20.17 36.86
N THR A 124 -6.89 -21.02 36.99
CA THR A 124 -6.89 -22.39 36.48
C THR A 124 -7.92 -22.43 35.37
N PHE A 125 -7.51 -22.80 34.16
CA PHE A 125 -8.38 -22.86 32.99
C PHE A 125 -8.08 -24.17 32.24
N ASN A 126 -9.13 -24.89 31.85
CA ASN A 126 -9.04 -26.26 31.31
C ASN A 126 -8.24 -27.23 32.20
N SER A 127 -8.49 -27.19 33.52
CA SER A 127 -7.83 -28.05 34.52
C SER A 127 -6.31 -27.88 34.66
N GLU A 128 -5.72 -26.86 34.03
CA GLU A 128 -4.29 -26.55 34.14
C GLU A 128 -4.07 -25.18 34.79
N LYS A 129 -2.94 -25.02 35.49
CA LYS A 129 -2.52 -23.73 36.04
C LYS A 129 -1.86 -22.90 34.95
N TRP A 130 -2.21 -21.63 34.89
CA TRP A 130 -1.67 -20.71 33.89
C TRP A 130 -0.63 -19.76 34.50
N PHE A 131 0.34 -19.38 33.68
CA PHE A 131 1.49 -18.56 34.06
C PHE A 131 1.59 -17.35 33.15
N VAL A 132 1.93 -16.19 33.71
CA VAL A 132 2.03 -14.93 32.95
C VAL A 132 3.25 -14.99 32.03
N ALA A 133 3.02 -14.96 30.72
CA ALA A 133 4.07 -14.95 29.71
C ALA A 133 4.41 -13.52 29.24
N TYR A 134 3.39 -12.65 29.15
CA TYR A 134 3.55 -11.31 28.63
C TYR A 134 2.55 -10.34 29.28
N LYS A 135 2.88 -9.05 29.32
CA LYS A 135 2.06 -8.00 29.93
C LYS A 135 1.98 -6.83 28.98
N ASP A 136 0.77 -6.48 28.59
CA ASP A 136 0.47 -5.33 27.75
C ASP A 136 -0.11 -4.22 28.63
N LEU A 137 0.71 -3.18 28.85
CA LEU A 137 0.35 -2.04 29.69
C LEU A 137 -0.71 -1.14 29.02
N ASP A 138 -0.74 -1.08 27.69
CA ASP A 138 -1.65 -0.20 26.93
C ASP A 138 -3.07 -0.75 26.97
N SER A 139 -3.22 -2.05 26.71
CA SER A 139 -4.53 -2.73 26.75
C SER A 139 -4.92 -3.22 28.15
N ASN A 140 -4.09 -2.97 29.17
CA ASN A 140 -4.28 -3.46 30.54
C ASN A 140 -4.54 -4.98 30.60
N THR A 141 -3.85 -5.76 29.76
CA THR A 141 -4.05 -7.21 29.63
C THR A 141 -2.77 -8.01 29.97
N MET A 142 -2.92 -9.04 30.81
CA MET A 142 -1.88 -10.06 31.02
C MET A 142 -2.15 -11.26 30.10
N TYR A 143 -1.15 -11.67 29.34
CA TYR A 143 -1.21 -12.86 28.51
C TYR A 143 -0.54 -14.01 29.23
N ALA A 144 -1.27 -15.12 29.37
CA ALA A 144 -0.82 -16.29 30.11
C ALA A 144 -0.81 -17.54 29.23
N VAL A 145 -0.03 -18.53 29.66
CA VAL A 145 0.12 -19.83 28.98
C VAL A 145 -0.16 -20.97 29.96
N PRO A 146 -0.64 -22.12 29.46
CA PRO A 146 -0.87 -23.30 30.27
C PRO A 146 0.46 -23.98 30.64
N GLY A 147 0.60 -24.37 31.92
CA GLY A 147 1.75 -25.14 32.40
C GLY A 147 3.00 -24.29 32.68
N HIS A 148 3.84 -24.78 33.59
CA HIS A 148 5.06 -24.10 34.02
C HIS A 148 6.20 -24.22 32.98
N ASP A 149 6.17 -25.27 32.15
CA ASP A 149 7.27 -25.59 31.22
C ASP A 149 7.03 -25.05 29.81
N HIS A 150 6.04 -24.17 29.65
CA HIS A 150 5.68 -23.60 28.37
C HIS A 150 6.81 -22.73 27.80
N SER A 151 7.16 -22.92 26.54
CA SER A 151 8.30 -22.26 25.87
C SER A 151 8.28 -20.73 25.93
N LEU A 152 7.09 -20.11 25.82
CA LEU A 152 6.90 -18.66 25.95
C LEU A 152 7.29 -18.07 27.33
N LEU A 153 7.53 -18.90 28.35
CA LEU A 153 8.04 -18.45 29.65
C LEU A 153 9.57 -18.36 29.67
N TYR A 154 10.24 -18.82 28.63
CA TYR A 154 11.69 -18.86 28.51
C TYR A 154 12.18 -17.88 27.45
N THR A 155 13.31 -17.23 27.69
CA THR A 155 14.00 -16.42 26.68
C THR A 155 15.47 -16.79 26.60
N GLN A 156 16.06 -16.68 25.41
CA GLN A 156 17.49 -16.86 25.19
C GLN A 156 18.23 -15.52 25.03
N LYS A 157 17.50 -14.41 24.92
CA LYS A 157 18.08 -13.08 24.74
C LYS A 157 17.32 -12.03 25.54
N VAL A 158 18.04 -11.13 26.20
CA VAL A 158 17.48 -9.92 26.80
C VAL A 158 18.30 -8.70 26.39
N PHE A 159 17.65 -7.55 26.32
CA PHE A 159 18.29 -6.25 26.10
C PHE A 159 18.40 -5.51 27.43
N LEU A 160 19.51 -4.78 27.58
CA LEU A 160 19.79 -4.02 28.78
C LEU A 160 19.55 -2.53 28.54
N ASP A 161 18.98 -1.86 29.53
CA ASP A 161 18.67 -0.43 29.44
C ASP A 161 19.92 0.44 29.70
N SER A 162 20.79 0.06 30.64
CA SER A 162 21.87 0.96 31.08
C SER A 162 23.05 0.29 31.80
N VAL A 163 24.18 0.28 31.08
CA VAL A 163 25.61 0.05 31.41
C VAL A 163 26.21 0.38 32.81
N HIS A 164 26.07 -0.35 33.94
CA HIS A 164 26.79 0.01 35.20
C HIS A 164 27.94 -0.91 35.63
N TRP A 165 29.18 -0.46 35.43
CA TRP A 165 30.39 -1.16 35.90
C TRP A 165 30.91 -0.58 37.23
N ILE A 166 31.09 -1.46 38.23
CA ILE A 166 31.86 -1.11 39.45
C ILE A 166 33.33 -0.90 39.08
N GLY A 167 33.88 -1.78 38.23
CA GLY A 167 35.25 -1.69 37.71
C GLY A 167 35.35 -1.00 36.35
N SER A 168 36.41 -1.31 35.61
CA SER A 168 36.48 -0.94 34.19
C SER A 168 35.55 -1.85 33.36
N PRO A 169 34.93 -1.32 32.29
CA PRO A 169 34.16 -2.14 31.36
C PRO A 169 35.06 -3.19 30.67
N PRO A 170 34.50 -4.34 30.24
CA PRO A 170 35.21 -5.33 29.46
C PRO A 170 35.58 -4.76 28.08
N PRO A 171 36.63 -5.29 27.43
CA PRO A 171 37.04 -4.84 26.10
C PRO A 171 35.90 -4.96 25.08
N THR A 172 35.58 -3.88 24.39
CA THR A 172 34.44 -3.75 23.46
C THR A 172 34.54 -4.64 22.21
N SER A 173 35.70 -5.26 21.97
CA SER A 173 36.06 -5.97 20.74
C SER A 173 35.79 -7.49 20.77
N SER A 174 35.18 -8.04 21.82
CA SER A 174 34.96 -9.49 21.93
C SER A 174 33.70 -9.85 22.71
N LEU A 175 33.00 -10.90 22.27
CA LEU A 175 32.01 -11.64 23.05
C LEU A 175 32.61 -12.04 24.39
N ALA A 176 32.32 -11.30 25.45
CA ALA A 176 32.74 -11.66 26.79
C ALA A 176 31.78 -12.73 27.32
N THR A 177 32.31 -13.93 27.61
CA THR A 177 31.56 -14.94 28.38
C THR A 177 31.59 -14.52 29.84
N LEU A 178 30.42 -14.28 30.41
CA LEU A 178 30.23 -13.87 31.80
C LEU A 178 29.30 -14.84 32.52
N SER A 179 29.49 -14.99 33.82
CA SER A 179 28.48 -15.59 34.68
C SER A 179 27.45 -14.54 35.06
N TYR A 180 26.17 -14.89 35.17
CA TYR A 180 25.09 -13.96 35.51
C TYR A 180 24.10 -14.54 36.53
N GLN A 181 23.37 -13.66 37.20
CA GLN A 181 22.18 -13.94 38.00
C GLN A 181 21.06 -12.97 37.62
N ILE A 182 19.83 -13.46 37.41
CA ILE A 182 18.64 -12.62 37.24
C ILE A 182 17.75 -12.58 38.48
N ARG A 183 18.10 -13.38 39.50
CA ARG A 183 17.40 -13.45 40.79
C ARG A 183 18.41 -13.66 41.91
N HIS A 184 18.12 -13.08 43.07
CA HIS A 184 18.91 -13.26 44.28
C HIS A 184 18.97 -14.74 44.68
N LEU A 185 20.17 -15.22 45.03
CA LEU A 185 20.49 -16.62 45.37
C LEU A 185 20.28 -17.66 44.26
N GLU A 186 20.07 -17.23 43.01
CA GLU A 186 20.13 -18.15 41.87
C GLU A 186 21.57 -18.62 41.66
N THR A 187 21.79 -19.89 41.32
CA THR A 187 23.11 -20.35 40.89
C THR A 187 23.54 -19.58 39.63
N PRO A 188 24.72 -18.91 39.62
CA PRO A 188 25.17 -18.20 38.45
C PRO A 188 25.25 -19.10 37.21
N LYS A 189 24.82 -18.58 36.07
CA LYS A 189 24.82 -19.29 34.78
C LYS A 189 25.66 -18.52 33.78
N THR A 190 26.06 -19.15 32.70
CA THR A 190 26.89 -18.49 31.68
C THR A 190 26.06 -17.81 30.60
N CYS A 191 26.53 -16.66 30.15
CA CYS A 191 25.98 -15.90 29.04
C CYS A 191 27.10 -15.24 28.25
N SER A 192 26.76 -14.75 27.06
CA SER A 192 27.62 -13.88 26.28
C SER A 192 27.02 -12.48 26.27
N LEU A 193 27.81 -11.48 26.69
CA LEU A 193 27.45 -10.07 26.56
C LEU A 193 27.87 -9.59 25.17
N VAL A 194 26.93 -9.00 24.42
CA VAL A 194 27.15 -8.51 23.06
C VAL A 194 26.78 -7.05 22.96
N ASN A 195 27.61 -6.28 22.25
CA ASN A 195 27.24 -4.95 21.78
C ASN A 195 26.56 -5.12 20.41
N GLU A 196 25.28 -4.77 20.33
CA GLU A 196 24.50 -4.84 19.10
C GLU A 196 24.85 -3.66 18.17
N PRO A 197 24.64 -3.77 16.85
CA PRO A 197 25.03 -2.72 15.89
C PRO A 197 24.42 -1.34 16.12
N ASN A 198 23.36 -1.23 16.92
CA ASN A 198 22.72 0.02 17.33
C ASN A 198 23.37 0.65 18.58
N GLY A 199 24.43 0.05 19.12
CA GLY A 199 25.17 0.51 20.30
C GLY A 199 24.62 -0.02 21.63
N GLU A 200 23.53 -0.77 21.62
CA GLU A 200 22.92 -1.33 22.83
C GLU A 200 23.61 -2.62 23.29
N TRP A 201 23.46 -2.92 24.57
CA TRP A 201 23.95 -4.17 25.14
C TRP A 201 22.84 -5.20 25.20
N ALA A 202 23.16 -6.42 24.77
CA ALA A 202 22.28 -7.56 24.91
C ALA A 202 23.02 -8.74 25.53
N VAL A 203 22.25 -9.57 26.22
CA VAL A 203 22.74 -10.80 26.86
C VAL A 203 22.19 -11.97 26.11
N LEU A 204 23.09 -12.81 25.60
CA LEU A 204 22.77 -14.09 24.98
C LEU A 204 22.98 -15.19 26.02
N PHE A 205 21.91 -15.79 26.49
CA PHE A 205 21.99 -16.88 27.44
C PHE A 205 22.39 -18.18 26.74
N HIS A 206 23.34 -18.91 27.32
CA HIS A 206 23.76 -20.21 26.76
C HIS A 206 22.65 -21.27 26.90
N GLN A 207 21.76 -21.09 27.87
CA GLN A 207 20.53 -21.89 28.03
C GLN A 207 19.32 -20.96 28.19
N PRO A 208 18.13 -21.33 27.67
CA PRO A 208 16.93 -20.54 27.85
C PRO A 208 16.60 -20.27 29.32
N VAL A 209 16.26 -19.03 29.63
CA VAL A 209 16.05 -18.54 31.00
C VAL A 209 14.58 -18.32 31.26
N TYR A 210 14.09 -18.95 32.32
CA TYR A 210 12.71 -18.83 32.77
C TYR A 210 12.42 -17.46 33.39
N GLY A 211 11.36 -16.80 32.94
CA GLY A 211 10.75 -15.64 33.59
C GLY A 211 11.66 -14.42 33.69
N ALA A 212 12.57 -14.23 32.73
CA ALA A 212 13.34 -12.99 32.64
C ALA A 212 12.37 -11.81 32.46
N THR A 213 12.35 -10.90 33.43
CA THR A 213 11.30 -9.87 33.52
C THR A 213 11.90 -8.48 33.34
N PRO A 214 11.36 -7.67 32.41
CA PRO A 214 11.65 -6.24 32.33
C PRO A 214 11.59 -5.52 33.68
N GLY A 215 12.58 -4.67 33.94
CA GLY A 215 12.74 -3.91 35.18
C GLY A 215 13.39 -4.66 36.35
N GLN A 216 13.66 -5.97 36.22
CA GLN A 216 14.54 -6.70 37.16
C GLN A 216 16.01 -6.52 36.78
N TYR A 217 16.88 -6.76 37.75
CA TYR A 217 18.32 -6.68 37.54
C TYR A 217 18.88 -8.00 36.99
N ILE A 218 19.78 -7.89 36.02
CA ILE A 218 20.79 -8.92 35.73
C ILE A 218 22.12 -8.48 36.35
N VAL A 219 22.80 -9.39 37.05
CA VAL A 219 24.08 -9.13 37.71
C VAL A 219 25.11 -10.06 37.14
N PHE A 220 26.26 -9.55 36.67
CA PHE A 220 27.31 -10.36 36.08
C PHE A 220 28.44 -10.66 37.07
N TYR A 221 29.30 -11.62 36.71
CA TYR A 221 30.42 -12.08 37.51
C TYR A 221 31.56 -12.53 36.58
N ASP A 222 32.79 -12.07 36.86
CA ASP A 222 34.02 -12.38 36.07
C ASP A 222 34.47 -13.85 36.24
N SER A 223 34.07 -14.46 37.35
CA SER A 223 34.27 -15.85 37.76
C SER A 223 33.39 -16.09 39.01
N ASP A 224 33.32 -17.31 39.55
CA ASP A 224 32.44 -17.68 40.68
C ASP A 224 32.53 -16.81 41.96
N GLN A 225 33.40 -15.79 42.03
CA GLN A 225 33.70 -15.01 43.23
C GLN A 225 33.67 -13.47 43.10
N ASP A 226 33.81 -12.87 41.91
CA ASP A 226 33.89 -11.40 41.75
C ASP A 226 32.62 -10.86 41.06
N ALA A 227 31.88 -9.95 41.72
CA ALA A 227 30.66 -9.35 41.20
C ALA A 227 31.00 -8.19 40.26
N LEU A 228 30.53 -8.28 39.02
CA LEU A 228 30.63 -7.23 38.03
C LEU A 228 29.20 -6.91 37.58
N GLU A 229 28.71 -5.70 37.85
CA GLU A 229 27.57 -5.08 37.11
C GLU A 229 26.13 -5.42 37.57
N ILE A 230 25.23 -4.43 37.43
CA ILE A 230 23.75 -4.47 37.62
C ILE A 230 23.13 -3.88 36.38
N GLU A 231 22.08 -4.49 35.79
CA GLU A 231 21.18 -3.78 34.86
C GLU A 231 19.72 -4.17 34.83
N LYS A 232 18.87 -3.14 34.72
CA LYS A 232 17.44 -3.29 34.44
C LYS A 232 17.25 -3.81 33.02
N VAL A 233 16.49 -4.89 32.90
CA VAL A 233 15.98 -5.39 31.62
C VAL A 233 15.07 -4.30 31.01
N SER A 234 15.43 -3.80 29.82
CA SER A 234 14.67 -2.78 29.09
C SER A 234 13.32 -3.34 28.59
N PRO A 235 12.23 -2.54 28.55
CA PRO A 235 10.94 -3.02 28.07
C PRO A 235 10.90 -3.39 26.58
N GLU A 236 11.65 -2.77 25.66
CA GLU A 236 11.45 -3.06 24.22
C GLU A 236 12.68 -2.73 23.34
N LEU A 237 13.19 -3.74 22.62
CA LEU A 237 13.36 -3.59 21.18
C LEU A 237 12.45 -4.61 20.52
N ARG A 238 11.37 -4.11 19.92
CA ARG A 238 10.52 -4.91 19.06
C ARG A 238 11.36 -5.38 17.88
N LYS A 239 11.91 -6.59 17.98
CA LYS A 239 12.38 -7.30 16.80
C LYS A 239 11.15 -7.68 16.00
N TYR A 240 11.04 -7.13 14.81
CA TYR A 240 9.93 -7.42 13.91
C TYR A 240 10.24 -8.68 13.10
N CYS A 241 9.17 -9.41 12.75
CA CYS A 241 9.24 -10.65 11.99
C CYS A 241 10.13 -10.49 10.73
N SER A 242 11.00 -11.45 10.46
CA SER A 242 11.89 -11.42 9.28
C SER A 242 11.17 -11.51 7.94
N SER A 243 9.91 -11.98 7.92
CA SER A 243 9.11 -12.15 6.70
C SER A 243 8.11 -11.00 6.49
N CYS A 244 7.27 -10.70 7.49
CA CYS A 244 6.30 -9.61 7.37
C CYS A 244 6.86 -8.25 7.81
N LEU A 245 8.11 -8.18 8.26
CA LEU A 245 8.82 -6.95 8.65
C LEU A 245 8.11 -6.12 9.72
N GLY A 246 7.16 -6.72 10.46
CA GLY A 246 6.35 -6.03 11.47
C GLY A 246 4.99 -5.55 10.99
N THR A 247 4.61 -5.84 9.75
CA THR A 247 3.36 -5.40 9.11
C THR A 247 2.13 -5.72 9.97
N PHE A 248 2.04 -6.95 10.47
CA PHE A 248 0.87 -7.37 11.25
C PHE A 248 0.86 -6.83 12.68
N ALA A 249 2.02 -6.42 13.23
CA ALA A 249 2.09 -5.77 14.54
C ALA A 249 1.58 -4.32 14.50
N LEU A 250 1.48 -3.73 13.31
CA LEU A 250 1.05 -2.34 13.10
C LEU A 250 -0.28 -2.23 12.37
N MET A 251 -1.03 -3.31 12.27
CA MET A 251 -2.23 -3.36 11.46
C MET A 251 -3.27 -2.32 11.90
N ASP A 252 -3.48 -2.14 13.20
CA ASP A 252 -4.41 -1.13 13.71
C ASP A 252 -4.00 0.29 13.30
N SER A 253 -2.70 0.58 13.29
CA SER A 253 -2.16 1.87 12.84
C SER A 253 -2.36 2.07 11.34
N PHE A 254 -2.07 1.05 10.52
CA PHE A 254 -2.29 1.10 9.08
C PHE A 254 -3.77 1.25 8.72
N CYS A 255 -4.66 0.53 9.40
CA CYS A 255 -6.10 0.68 9.24
C CYS A 255 -6.55 2.11 9.57
N ALA A 256 -6.08 2.69 10.68
CA ALA A 256 -6.39 4.06 11.05
C ALA A 256 -5.87 5.10 10.04
N GLN A 257 -4.68 4.90 9.47
CA GLN A 257 -4.13 5.76 8.42
C GLN A 257 -4.98 5.70 7.13
N ILE A 258 -5.33 4.49 6.68
CA ILE A 258 -6.19 4.28 5.51
C ILE A 258 -7.56 4.94 5.74
N GLU A 259 -8.12 4.77 6.94
CA GLU A 259 -9.41 5.37 7.31
C GLU A 259 -9.37 6.90 7.27
N SER A 260 -8.33 7.50 7.86
CA SER A 260 -8.13 8.95 7.84
C SER A 260 -8.04 9.50 6.42
N GLU A 261 -7.28 8.85 5.54
CA GLU A 261 -7.11 9.28 4.15
C GLU A 261 -8.43 9.17 3.37
N LEU A 262 -9.17 8.07 3.52
CA LEU A 262 -10.49 7.88 2.89
C LEU A 262 -11.49 8.97 3.33
N ARG A 263 -11.49 9.31 4.63
CA ARG A 263 -12.34 10.40 5.17
C ARG A 263 -11.95 11.75 4.58
N SER A 264 -10.66 12.04 4.45
CA SER A 264 -10.15 13.32 3.93
C SER A 264 -10.62 13.61 2.49
N LYS A 265 -10.75 12.56 1.65
CA LYS A 265 -11.17 12.69 0.25
C LYS A 265 -12.69 12.70 0.06
N SER A 266 -13.46 12.72 1.15
CA SER A 266 -14.93 12.58 1.14
C SER A 266 -15.40 11.31 0.41
N VAL A 267 -14.59 10.24 0.41
CA VAL A 267 -14.90 8.94 -0.20
C VAL A 267 -15.27 7.91 0.87
N PHE A 268 -15.71 8.34 2.06
CA PHE A 268 -15.90 7.40 3.16
C PHE A 268 -17.05 6.43 2.89
N LYS A 269 -16.68 5.26 2.38
CA LYS A 269 -17.51 4.08 2.23
C LYS A 269 -16.83 2.93 2.95
N ASN A 270 -17.63 2.06 3.53
CA ASN A 270 -17.14 0.77 4.02
C ASN A 270 -16.83 -0.20 2.87
N GLN A 271 -17.15 0.13 1.62
CA GLN A 271 -16.97 -0.73 0.45
C GLN A 271 -15.99 -0.09 -0.55
N PHE A 272 -14.88 -0.79 -0.83
CA PHE A 272 -13.85 -0.43 -1.81
C PHE A 272 -13.06 -1.68 -2.21
N SER A 273 -12.41 -1.66 -3.37
CA SER A 273 -11.43 -2.67 -3.75
C SER A 273 -10.05 -2.32 -3.17
N LEU A 274 -9.34 -3.32 -2.63
CA LEU A 274 -8.05 -3.12 -1.97
C LEU A 274 -6.90 -3.83 -2.69
N ASN A 275 -5.97 -3.02 -3.19
CA ASN A 275 -4.73 -3.46 -3.79
C ASN A 275 -3.56 -3.23 -2.80
N VAL A 276 -2.72 -4.24 -2.65
CA VAL A 276 -1.54 -4.17 -1.77
C VAL A 276 -0.27 -4.36 -2.61
N GLY A 277 0.51 -3.29 -2.70
CA GLY A 277 1.88 -3.29 -3.18
C GLY A 277 2.84 -3.61 -2.03
N LEU A 278 3.81 -4.50 -2.27
CA LEU A 278 4.87 -4.79 -1.33
C LEU A 278 6.19 -4.48 -2.02
N SER A 279 7.14 -3.89 -1.30
CA SER A 279 8.51 -3.68 -1.79
C SER A 279 9.22 -5.00 -2.09
N THR A 280 10.33 -4.91 -2.82
CA THR A 280 11.18 -6.04 -3.19
C THR A 280 11.61 -6.89 -1.99
N SER A 281 11.93 -6.25 -0.86
CA SER A 281 12.39 -6.91 0.37
C SER A 281 11.41 -7.97 0.89
N PHE A 282 10.10 -7.68 0.86
CA PHE A 282 9.08 -8.65 1.28
C PHE A 282 9.09 -9.90 0.40
N MET A 283 9.25 -9.73 -0.92
CA MET A 283 9.25 -10.85 -1.86
C MET A 283 10.49 -11.73 -1.69
N LEU A 284 11.67 -11.10 -1.55
CA LEU A 284 12.94 -11.81 -1.36
C LEU A 284 12.99 -12.56 -0.02
N ARG A 285 12.62 -11.88 1.08
CA ARG A 285 12.63 -12.50 2.42
C ARG A 285 11.60 -13.60 2.55
N LYS A 286 10.42 -13.46 1.93
CA LYS A 286 9.44 -14.55 1.84
C LYS A 286 10.05 -15.76 1.14
N ALA A 287 10.59 -15.58 -0.07
CA ALA A 287 11.17 -16.68 -0.83
C ALA A 287 12.34 -17.36 -0.10
N SER A 288 13.22 -16.57 0.53
CA SER A 288 14.32 -17.14 1.31
C SER A 288 13.84 -17.88 2.56
N LEU A 289 12.76 -17.43 3.21
CA LEU A 289 12.16 -18.15 4.33
C LEU A 289 11.53 -19.46 3.86
N GLU A 290 10.78 -19.44 2.75
CA GLU A 290 10.19 -20.65 2.16
C GLU A 290 11.27 -21.68 1.83
N ALA A 291 12.36 -21.26 1.17
CA ALA A 291 13.50 -22.13 0.92
C ALA A 291 14.10 -22.72 2.22
N TYR A 292 14.26 -21.90 3.27
CA TYR A 292 14.78 -22.37 4.55
C TYR A 292 13.85 -23.40 5.22
N LEU A 293 12.53 -23.12 5.25
CA LEU A 293 11.53 -24.01 5.83
C LEU A 293 11.50 -25.36 5.09
N GLU A 294 11.59 -25.35 3.77
CA GLU A 294 11.59 -26.56 2.96
C GLU A 294 12.86 -27.39 3.17
N THR A 295 14.05 -26.78 3.15
CA THR A 295 15.30 -27.55 3.17
C THR A 295 15.80 -27.88 4.57
N GLN A 296 15.63 -26.99 5.54
CA GLN A 296 16.15 -27.20 6.91
C GLN A 296 15.10 -27.84 7.82
N LEU A 297 13.82 -27.53 7.61
CA LEU A 297 12.73 -28.00 8.48
C LEU A 297 11.82 -29.05 7.80
N SER A 298 12.01 -29.35 6.52
CA SER A 298 11.16 -30.26 5.74
C SER A 298 9.66 -29.90 5.77
N LEU A 299 9.36 -28.61 5.95
CA LEU A 299 7.99 -28.08 5.98
C LEU A 299 7.61 -27.61 4.57
N LYS A 300 6.77 -28.39 3.88
CA LYS A 300 6.12 -27.99 2.63
C LYS A 300 4.66 -27.67 2.91
N SER A 301 4.23 -26.46 2.59
CA SER A 301 2.85 -26.01 2.76
C SER A 301 2.51 -24.88 1.79
N ASP A 302 1.21 -24.72 1.51
CA ASP A 302 0.70 -23.56 0.80
C ASP A 302 0.69 -22.35 1.74
N TYR A 303 1.76 -21.56 1.71
CA TYR A 303 1.88 -20.37 2.56
C TYR A 303 0.91 -19.27 2.12
N VAL A 304 0.17 -18.71 3.09
CA VAL A 304 -0.74 -17.59 2.83
C VAL A 304 0.08 -16.33 2.53
N ASP A 305 -0.24 -15.65 1.41
CA ASP A 305 0.44 -14.41 1.02
C ASP A 305 0.15 -13.27 2.03
N ILE A 306 1.21 -12.54 2.41
CA ILE A 306 1.14 -11.36 3.28
C ILE A 306 0.06 -10.37 2.81
N LYS A 307 -0.09 -10.18 1.49
CA LYS A 307 -1.12 -9.32 0.90
C LYS A 307 -2.54 -9.78 1.24
N ASN A 308 -2.77 -11.09 1.27
CA ASN A 308 -4.09 -11.64 1.58
C ASN A 308 -4.43 -11.45 3.05
N ILE A 309 -3.45 -11.66 3.93
CA ILE A 309 -3.60 -11.41 5.37
C ILE A 309 -3.84 -9.91 5.61
N PHE A 310 -3.07 -9.03 4.97
CA PHE A 310 -3.24 -7.58 5.07
C PHE A 310 -4.66 -7.16 4.63
N ARG A 311 -5.12 -7.64 3.47
CA ARG A 311 -6.49 -7.38 3.00
C ARG A 311 -7.54 -7.84 3.99
N PHE A 312 -7.39 -9.05 4.54
CA PHE A 312 -8.31 -9.59 5.53
C PHE A 312 -8.45 -8.67 6.75
N PHE A 313 -7.34 -8.18 7.30
CA PHE A 313 -7.38 -7.26 8.42
C PHE A 313 -8.03 -5.92 8.08
N VAL A 314 -7.64 -5.31 6.96
CA VAL A 314 -8.23 -4.03 6.53
C VAL A 314 -9.73 -4.20 6.30
N PHE A 315 -10.18 -5.23 5.59
CA PHE A 315 -11.61 -5.45 5.38
C PHE A 315 -12.37 -5.71 6.67
N ASN A 316 -11.82 -6.45 7.64
CA ASN A 316 -12.46 -6.63 8.94
C ASN A 316 -12.54 -5.34 9.75
N HIS A 317 -11.57 -4.43 9.61
CA HIS A 317 -11.61 -3.11 10.26
C HIS A 317 -12.80 -2.28 9.74
N PHE A 318 -13.03 -2.28 8.42
CA PHE A 318 -14.13 -1.53 7.81
C PHE A 318 -15.48 -2.25 7.84
N ASN A 319 -15.50 -3.60 7.86
CA ASN A 319 -16.71 -4.43 7.84
C ASN A 319 -16.57 -5.65 8.78
N PRO A 320 -16.69 -5.47 10.11
CA PRO A 320 -16.49 -6.56 11.08
C PRO A 320 -17.52 -7.70 10.99
N ASN A 321 -18.63 -7.51 10.26
CA ASN A 321 -19.72 -8.48 10.10
C ASN A 321 -19.81 -9.12 8.69
N SER A 322 -18.89 -8.78 7.79
CA SER A 322 -18.86 -9.32 6.42
C SER A 322 -17.77 -10.38 6.32
N PHE A 323 -18.14 -11.62 5.96
CA PHE A 323 -17.15 -12.61 5.54
C PHE A 323 -16.51 -12.16 4.24
N TYR A 324 -15.18 -12.27 4.14
CA TYR A 324 -14.37 -11.90 2.98
C TYR A 324 -15.07 -12.21 1.64
N SER A 325 -15.65 -11.18 1.03
CA SER A 325 -16.05 -11.20 -0.38
C SER A 325 -15.18 -10.18 -1.09
N ARG A 326 -14.27 -10.67 -1.93
CA ARG A 326 -13.49 -9.83 -2.82
C ARG A 326 -14.45 -9.17 -3.82
N ASN A 327 -14.86 -7.92 -3.56
CA ASN A 327 -15.58 -7.12 -4.54
C ASN A 327 -14.57 -6.39 -5.41
N ASP A 328 -14.20 -7.01 -6.52
CA ASP A 328 -13.39 -6.35 -7.58
C ASP A 328 -14.24 -5.37 -8.42
N GLU A 329 -15.55 -5.24 -8.15
CA GLU A 329 -16.51 -4.41 -8.90
C GLU A 329 -16.83 -3.06 -8.24
N GLU A 330 -16.16 -2.70 -7.14
CA GLU A 330 -16.42 -1.43 -6.46
C GLU A 330 -15.89 -0.23 -7.27
N SER A 331 -16.66 0.86 -7.29
CA SER A 331 -16.34 2.15 -7.92
C SER A 331 -15.11 2.86 -7.33
N VAL A 332 -14.60 2.40 -6.19
CA VAL A 332 -13.46 2.98 -5.48
C VAL A 332 -12.38 1.93 -5.33
N SER A 333 -11.16 2.27 -5.77
CA SER A 333 -9.97 1.45 -5.60
C SER A 333 -8.97 2.12 -4.67
N VAL A 334 -8.56 1.39 -3.63
CA VAL A 334 -7.54 1.78 -2.67
C VAL A 334 -6.31 0.93 -2.93
N THR A 335 -5.17 1.57 -3.21
CA THR A 335 -3.89 0.91 -3.38
C THR A 335 -2.93 1.36 -2.28
N VAL A 336 -2.54 0.42 -1.42
CA VAL A 336 -1.58 0.63 -0.35
C VAL A 336 -0.24 0.06 -0.79
N PHE A 337 0.83 0.85 -0.80
CA PHE A 337 2.18 0.37 -1.01
C PHE A 337 2.92 0.34 0.33
N LEU A 338 3.34 -0.86 0.74
CA LEU A 338 4.17 -1.06 1.91
C LEU A 338 5.65 -1.11 1.51
N SER A 339 6.45 -0.35 2.25
CA SER A 339 7.90 -0.36 2.13
C SER A 339 8.54 -0.60 3.50
N HIS A 340 9.82 -0.95 3.49
CA HIS A 340 10.60 -1.09 4.70
C HIS A 340 12.01 -0.52 4.45
N PRO A 341 12.28 0.71 4.91
CA PRO A 341 13.51 1.43 4.60
C PRO A 341 14.79 0.67 4.99
N GLN A 342 14.82 0.05 6.17
CA GLN A 342 16.01 -0.68 6.64
C GLN A 342 16.38 -1.85 5.72
N SER A 343 15.40 -2.54 5.14
CA SER A 343 15.66 -3.66 4.23
C SER A 343 15.64 -3.26 2.75
N ALA A 344 15.60 -1.95 2.43
CA ALA A 344 15.61 -1.49 1.05
C ALA A 344 16.89 -1.94 0.32
N SER A 345 17.99 -2.16 1.05
CA SER A 345 19.23 -2.74 0.56
C SER A 345 19.08 -4.16 0.01
N ASP A 346 18.02 -4.90 0.37
CA ASP A 346 17.76 -6.23 -0.19
C ASP A 346 17.60 -6.18 -1.71
N SER A 347 17.24 -5.04 -2.31
CA SER A 347 17.19 -4.89 -3.78
C SER A 347 18.57 -5.04 -4.45
N GLN A 348 19.66 -4.83 -3.70
CA GLN A 348 21.02 -5.04 -4.19
C GLN A 348 21.27 -6.50 -4.57
N PHE A 349 20.68 -7.46 -3.83
CA PHE A 349 20.69 -8.88 -4.18
C PHE A 349 20.26 -9.12 -5.63
N LEU A 350 19.19 -8.44 -6.08
CA LEU A 350 18.70 -8.60 -7.45
C LEU A 350 19.69 -8.13 -8.51
N LYS A 351 20.42 -7.04 -8.24
CA LYS A 351 21.41 -6.50 -9.19
C LYS A 351 22.60 -7.45 -9.33
N ASP A 352 23.02 -8.03 -8.22
CA ASP A 352 24.19 -8.91 -8.18
C ASP A 352 23.87 -10.32 -8.70
N LEU A 353 22.65 -10.81 -8.47
CA LEU A 353 22.15 -12.06 -9.06
C LEU A 353 22.17 -12.02 -10.61
N ILE A 354 21.81 -10.87 -11.22
CA ILE A 354 21.96 -10.69 -12.69
C ILE A 354 23.41 -10.80 -13.10
N HIS A 355 24.30 -10.15 -12.35
CA HIS A 355 25.70 -10.11 -12.71
C HIS A 355 26.31 -11.53 -12.73
N LYS A 356 25.88 -12.36 -11.78
CA LYS A 356 26.26 -13.76 -11.62
C LYS A 356 25.66 -14.66 -12.72
N HIS A 357 24.37 -14.53 -13.03
CA HIS A 357 23.64 -15.47 -13.92
C HIS A 357 23.40 -14.97 -15.36
N SER A 358 23.80 -13.75 -15.72
CA SER A 358 23.61 -13.22 -17.09
C SER A 358 24.77 -13.54 -18.04
N ASN A 359 24.47 -14.32 -19.09
CA ASN A 359 25.42 -14.67 -20.16
C ASN A 359 25.59 -13.60 -21.26
N ASN A 360 24.94 -12.43 -21.15
CA ASN A 360 24.95 -11.41 -22.20
C ASN A 360 25.76 -10.14 -21.80
N PRO A 361 26.97 -9.93 -22.37
CA PRO A 361 27.86 -8.84 -21.97
C PRO A 361 27.31 -7.43 -22.24
N GLN A 362 26.35 -7.26 -23.17
CA GLN A 362 25.68 -5.97 -23.38
C GLN A 362 24.71 -5.59 -22.25
N LYS A 363 24.13 -6.56 -21.54
CA LYS A 363 23.26 -6.30 -20.37
C LYS A 363 24.08 -5.97 -19.12
N LYS A 364 25.30 -6.49 -18.99
CA LYS A 364 26.23 -6.18 -17.89
C LYS A 364 26.68 -4.70 -17.86
N ARG A 365 26.59 -3.97 -18.98
CA ARG A 365 27.00 -2.55 -19.10
C ARG A 365 25.87 -1.52 -18.91
N LYS A 366 24.59 -1.92 -18.88
CA LYS A 366 23.41 -1.02 -18.72
C LYS A 366 22.82 -1.02 -17.29
N THR A 367 23.64 -1.24 -16.27
CA THR A 367 23.23 -1.46 -14.87
C THR A 367 22.77 -0.22 -14.10
N GLY A 368 22.87 0.98 -14.68
CA GLY A 368 22.48 2.23 -13.99
C GLY A 368 20.97 2.43 -13.81
N TYR A 369 20.13 1.81 -14.65
CA TYR A 369 18.67 2.06 -14.67
C TYR A 369 17.88 0.81 -15.10
N ILE A 370 18.10 -0.33 -14.45
CA ILE A 370 17.16 -1.46 -14.60
C ILE A 370 15.95 -1.15 -13.73
N LYS A 371 14.81 -0.87 -14.36
CA LYS A 371 13.54 -0.67 -13.65
C LYS A 371 13.14 -1.98 -12.98
N GLU A 372 13.17 -2.02 -11.66
CA GLU A 372 12.81 -3.18 -10.83
C GLU A 372 11.31 -3.45 -10.92
N THR A 373 10.85 -4.07 -12.01
CA THR A 373 9.45 -4.45 -12.17
C THR A 373 9.15 -5.72 -11.37
N ARG A 374 7.89 -5.91 -10.97
CA ARG A 374 7.47 -7.11 -10.22
C ARG A 374 7.80 -8.42 -10.94
N ASP A 375 7.60 -8.47 -12.25
CA ASP A 375 7.90 -9.67 -13.07
C ASP A 375 9.41 -9.95 -13.12
N TYR A 376 10.21 -8.89 -13.04
CA TYR A 376 11.65 -9.00 -12.96
C TYR A 376 12.09 -9.62 -11.61
N VAL A 377 11.51 -9.17 -10.49
CA VAL A 377 11.79 -9.77 -9.17
C VAL A 377 11.36 -11.24 -9.10
N LYS A 378 10.20 -11.59 -9.64
CA LYS A 378 9.72 -12.99 -9.67
C LYS A 378 10.69 -13.92 -10.40
N LYS A 379 11.12 -13.53 -11.60
CA LYS A 379 12.09 -14.33 -12.38
C LYS A 379 13.42 -14.47 -11.66
N ALA A 380 13.86 -13.43 -10.95
CA ALA A 380 15.08 -13.49 -10.14
C ALA A 380 14.94 -14.49 -8.98
N ILE A 381 13.78 -14.49 -8.29
CA ILE A 381 13.49 -15.46 -7.23
C ILE A 381 13.47 -16.89 -7.77
N GLU A 382 12.90 -17.12 -8.95
CA GLU A 382 12.80 -18.45 -9.59
C GLU A 382 14.17 -19.05 -9.93
N ILE A 383 15.18 -18.22 -10.23
CA ILE A 383 16.53 -18.69 -10.60
C ILE A 383 17.54 -18.68 -9.44
N ALA A 384 17.20 -18.05 -8.31
CA ALA A 384 18.11 -17.90 -7.19
C ALA A 384 18.35 -19.23 -6.45
N THR A 385 19.61 -19.55 -6.18
CA THR A 385 19.96 -20.73 -5.35
C THR A 385 20.06 -20.37 -3.87
N ILE A 386 20.12 -21.39 -3.00
CA ILE A 386 20.37 -21.18 -1.57
C ILE A 386 21.73 -20.53 -1.32
N GLU A 387 22.76 -20.87 -2.12
CA GLU A 387 24.05 -20.19 -2.03
C GLU A 387 23.90 -18.71 -2.36
N ASP A 388 23.12 -18.36 -3.38
CA ASP A 388 22.88 -16.96 -3.73
C ASP A 388 22.26 -16.19 -2.56
N TYR A 389 21.22 -16.72 -1.90
CA TYR A 389 20.64 -16.04 -0.73
C TYR A 389 21.62 -15.98 0.46
N SER A 390 22.46 -16.99 0.62
CA SER A 390 23.46 -17.08 1.70
C SER A 390 24.59 -16.05 1.51
N ASP A 391 25.08 -15.88 0.27
CA ASP A 391 26.11 -14.90 -0.10
C ASP A 391 25.72 -13.47 0.31
N PHE A 392 24.41 -13.19 0.36
CA PHE A 392 23.85 -11.88 0.71
C PHE A 392 23.32 -11.79 2.15
N GLY A 393 23.53 -12.83 2.98
CA GLY A 393 23.08 -12.85 4.36
C GLY A 393 21.55 -12.85 4.51
N LEU A 394 20.82 -13.33 3.50
CA LEU A 394 19.35 -13.40 3.48
C LEU A 394 18.82 -14.78 3.85
N TYR A 395 19.67 -15.79 4.06
CA TYR A 395 19.28 -17.18 4.34
C TYR A 395 19.82 -17.69 5.71
N PRO A 396 18.94 -18.01 6.68
CA PRO A 396 17.53 -17.57 6.76
C PRO A 396 17.44 -16.04 6.91
N PRO A 397 16.31 -15.43 6.52
CA PRO A 397 16.18 -13.99 6.62
C PRO A 397 16.19 -13.56 8.10
N SER A 398 17.03 -12.57 8.40
CA SER A 398 17.17 -12.01 9.74
C SER A 398 15.97 -11.15 10.14
N MET A 399 15.67 -11.11 11.45
CA MET A 399 14.69 -10.17 12.00
C MET A 399 15.14 -8.72 11.80
N VAL A 400 14.19 -7.79 11.72
CA VAL A 400 14.46 -6.37 11.52
C VAL A 400 14.16 -5.55 12.78
N SER A 401 14.78 -4.38 12.89
CA SER A 401 14.71 -3.51 14.07
C SER A 401 13.81 -2.29 13.87
N SER A 402 13.46 -1.94 12.62
CA SER A 402 12.44 -0.95 12.30
C SER A 402 11.14 -1.60 11.81
N PRO A 403 9.99 -0.95 12.00
CA PRO A 403 8.74 -1.36 11.37
C PRO A 403 8.68 -0.97 9.88
N PRO A 404 7.73 -1.53 9.10
CA PRO A 404 7.44 -1.07 7.75
C PRO A 404 6.55 0.17 7.80
N GLU A 405 6.43 0.85 6.66
CA GLU A 405 5.61 2.04 6.48
C GLU A 405 4.72 1.93 5.23
N ILE A 406 3.62 2.69 5.20
CA ILE A 406 2.87 2.94 3.97
C ILE A 406 3.63 4.02 3.21
N SER A 407 4.38 3.62 2.18
CA SER A 407 5.16 4.55 1.35
C SER A 407 4.28 5.36 0.40
N GLU A 408 3.14 4.80 -0.01
CA GLU A 408 2.20 5.45 -0.92
C GLU A 408 0.79 4.89 -0.70
N LEU A 409 -0.21 5.78 -0.64
CA LEU A 409 -1.61 5.45 -0.54
C LEU A 409 -2.38 6.12 -1.68
N LEU A 410 -2.79 5.34 -2.68
CA LEU A 410 -3.53 5.83 -3.83
C LEU A 410 -5.00 5.46 -3.70
N ILE A 411 -5.86 6.47 -3.73
CA ILE A 411 -7.31 6.29 -3.80
C ILE A 411 -7.72 6.80 -5.17
N LYS A 412 -8.31 5.93 -5.98
CA LYS A 412 -8.81 6.24 -7.32
C LYS A 412 -10.25 5.82 -7.46
N ARG A 413 -11.03 6.62 -8.17
CA ARG A 413 -12.40 6.28 -8.53
C ARG A 413 -12.49 5.79 -9.97
N ASP A 414 -13.35 4.82 -10.20
CA ASP A 414 -13.66 4.39 -11.54
C ASP A 414 -14.29 5.54 -12.33
N PRO A 415 -13.86 5.78 -13.58
CA PRO A 415 -14.43 6.85 -14.38
C PRO A 415 -15.92 6.63 -14.64
N ILE A 416 -16.69 7.73 -14.63
CA ILE A 416 -18.09 7.73 -15.03
C ILE A 416 -18.14 7.98 -16.53
N TYR A 417 -18.77 7.07 -17.28
CA TYR A 417 -18.93 7.19 -18.73
C TYR A 417 -20.37 7.60 -19.05
N ILE A 418 -20.54 8.75 -19.69
CA ILE A 418 -21.85 9.22 -20.15
C ILE A 418 -21.86 9.25 -21.67
N GLY A 419 -22.81 8.53 -22.27
CA GLY A 419 -23.03 8.44 -23.71
C GLY A 419 -24.22 9.28 -24.16
N GLY A 420 -24.30 9.51 -25.46
CA GLY A 420 -25.45 10.14 -26.08
C GLY A 420 -25.25 10.35 -27.57
N ARG A 421 -26.13 11.15 -28.16
CA ARG A 421 -25.94 11.72 -29.50
C ARG A 421 -26.00 13.23 -29.40
N TYR A 422 -25.21 13.91 -30.22
CA TYR A 422 -25.27 15.36 -30.30
C TYR A 422 -25.72 15.84 -31.66
N LEU A 423 -26.51 16.90 -31.66
CA LEU A 423 -26.76 17.76 -32.81
C LEU A 423 -25.91 19.01 -32.67
N LYS A 424 -25.33 19.44 -33.78
CA LYS A 424 -24.61 20.71 -33.90
C LYS A 424 -25.37 21.56 -34.89
N LEU A 425 -26.08 22.56 -34.37
CA LEU A 425 -27.09 23.32 -35.11
C LEU A 425 -26.48 24.50 -35.89
N LEU A 426 -25.36 25.04 -35.41
CA LEU A 426 -24.70 26.20 -36.00
C LEU A 426 -23.32 25.85 -36.57
N ARG A 427 -22.95 26.55 -37.65
CA ARG A 427 -21.60 26.54 -38.22
C ARG A 427 -20.67 27.40 -37.35
N GLY A 428 -19.36 27.16 -37.39
CA GLY A 428 -18.36 27.85 -36.57
C GLY A 428 -18.07 27.21 -35.21
N VAL A 429 -18.81 26.16 -34.81
CA VAL A 429 -18.59 25.43 -33.56
C VAL A 429 -17.66 24.23 -33.82
N SER A 430 -16.52 24.12 -33.13
CA SER A 430 -15.65 22.95 -33.30
C SER A 430 -16.21 21.74 -32.52
N GLN A 431 -15.82 20.51 -32.85
CA GLN A 431 -16.23 19.35 -32.04
C GLN A 431 -15.52 19.35 -30.67
N THR A 432 -14.21 19.56 -30.69
CA THR A 432 -13.36 19.70 -29.51
C THR A 432 -12.63 21.06 -29.56
N PRO A 433 -12.17 21.61 -28.42
CA PRO A 433 -11.47 22.89 -28.39
C PRO A 433 -10.31 22.91 -29.38
N PHE A 434 -10.33 23.87 -30.30
CA PHE A 434 -9.33 23.95 -31.36
C PHE A 434 -8.38 25.11 -31.09
N PHE A 435 -7.14 24.76 -30.71
CA PHE A 435 -6.08 25.71 -30.41
C PHE A 435 -5.01 25.74 -31.49
N VAL A 436 -4.49 26.93 -31.78
CA VAL A 436 -3.21 27.14 -32.48
C VAL A 436 -2.34 28.01 -31.58
N GLY A 437 -1.28 27.40 -31.04
CA GLY A 437 -0.52 28.01 -29.93
C GLY A 437 -1.43 28.23 -28.72
N LYS A 438 -1.58 29.49 -28.29
CA LYS A 438 -2.47 29.89 -27.19
C LYS A 438 -3.83 30.42 -27.65
N LEU A 439 -4.05 30.57 -28.96
CA LEU A 439 -5.26 31.15 -29.52
C LEU A 439 -6.31 30.06 -29.75
N LYS A 440 -7.50 30.24 -29.18
CA LYS A 440 -8.67 29.40 -29.42
C LYS A 440 -9.35 29.86 -30.72
N LEU A 441 -9.38 29.01 -31.74
CA LEU A 441 -9.84 29.38 -33.09
C LEU A 441 -11.37 29.33 -33.25
N ALA A 442 -12.05 28.51 -32.46
CA ALA A 442 -13.50 28.50 -32.35
C ALA A 442 -13.85 28.84 -30.90
N GLU A 443 -14.71 29.83 -30.71
CA GLU A 443 -15.13 30.29 -29.37
C GLU A 443 -15.74 29.13 -28.57
N ASN A 444 -16.61 28.35 -29.22
CA ASN A 444 -17.36 27.25 -28.64
C ASN A 444 -16.96 25.91 -29.25
N SER A 445 -17.02 24.86 -28.43
CA SER A 445 -16.92 23.47 -28.89
C SER A 445 -18.06 22.59 -28.37
N VAL A 446 -18.44 21.58 -29.15
CA VAL A 446 -19.47 20.60 -28.77
C VAL A 446 -19.14 19.95 -27.45
N SER A 447 -17.89 19.54 -27.25
CA SER A 447 -17.46 18.88 -26.01
C SER A 447 -17.61 19.79 -24.79
N GLU A 448 -17.22 21.07 -24.87
CA GLU A 448 -17.34 22.01 -23.74
C GLU A 448 -18.82 22.28 -23.40
N LEU A 449 -19.66 22.50 -24.42
CA LEU A 449 -21.07 22.83 -24.24
C LEU A 449 -21.88 21.68 -23.63
N ILE A 450 -21.51 20.42 -23.92
CA ILE A 450 -22.16 19.24 -23.33
C ILE A 450 -21.53 18.88 -21.98
N ALA A 451 -20.19 18.90 -21.87
CA ALA A 451 -19.50 18.50 -20.65
C ALA A 451 -19.67 19.51 -19.50
N GLY A 452 -19.88 20.80 -19.79
CA GLY A 452 -20.00 21.86 -18.79
C GLY A 452 -21.07 21.59 -17.74
N PRO A 453 -22.36 21.46 -18.11
CA PRO A 453 -23.45 21.16 -17.18
C PRO A 453 -23.24 19.85 -16.40
N LEU A 454 -22.77 18.79 -17.08
CA LEU A 454 -22.43 17.52 -16.44
C LEU A 454 -21.32 17.68 -15.38
N SER A 455 -20.32 18.51 -15.66
CA SER A 455 -19.19 18.76 -14.76
C SER A 455 -19.59 19.52 -13.50
N THR A 456 -20.63 20.35 -13.53
CA THR A 456 -21.15 21.06 -12.34
C THR A 456 -21.62 20.09 -11.25
N ILE A 457 -22.23 18.97 -11.67
CA ILE A 457 -22.74 17.94 -10.77
C ILE A 457 -21.66 16.91 -10.44
N LEU A 458 -20.97 16.39 -11.46
CA LEU A 458 -19.97 15.34 -11.30
C LEU A 458 -18.65 15.82 -10.67
N LYS A 459 -18.37 17.12 -10.74
CA LYS A 459 -17.13 17.76 -10.25
C LYS A 459 -15.87 16.93 -10.55
N PRO A 460 -15.66 16.55 -11.83
CA PRO A 460 -14.53 15.72 -12.23
C PRO A 460 -13.20 16.48 -12.09
N GLU A 461 -12.09 15.77 -11.84
CA GLU A 461 -10.75 16.36 -11.97
C GLU A 461 -10.45 16.66 -13.45
N SER A 462 -10.86 15.76 -14.34
CA SER A 462 -10.73 15.92 -15.79
C SER A 462 -11.77 15.10 -16.54
N HIS A 463 -12.01 15.43 -17.81
CA HIS A 463 -12.88 14.66 -18.68
C HIS A 463 -12.30 14.51 -20.08
N ASN A 464 -12.71 13.46 -20.79
CA ASN A 464 -12.30 13.18 -22.16
C ASN A 464 -13.52 12.91 -23.04
N PHE A 465 -13.74 13.74 -24.06
CA PHE A 465 -14.85 13.63 -25.00
C PHE A 465 -14.42 12.83 -26.24
N VAL A 466 -15.22 11.83 -26.62
CA VAL A 466 -14.97 10.99 -27.79
C VAL A 466 -16.24 10.85 -28.61
N GLY A 467 -16.23 11.39 -29.82
CA GLY A 467 -17.29 11.18 -30.82
C GLY A 467 -16.97 10.02 -31.76
N SER A 468 -18.00 9.41 -32.36
CA SER A 468 -17.82 8.45 -33.46
C SER A 468 -17.49 9.22 -34.75
N GLY A 469 -16.25 9.65 -34.84
CA GLY A 469 -15.72 10.57 -35.85
C GLY A 469 -16.03 12.02 -35.59
N ARG A 470 -15.71 12.86 -36.59
CA ARG A 470 -15.72 14.32 -36.46
C ARG A 470 -16.19 14.99 -37.75
N GLU A 471 -16.84 16.13 -37.59
CA GLU A 471 -17.10 17.10 -38.66
C GLU A 471 -16.25 18.37 -38.49
N ASP A 472 -16.07 19.11 -39.59
CA ASP A 472 -15.37 20.39 -39.60
C ASP A 472 -16.20 21.46 -38.83
N ALA A 473 -15.54 22.54 -38.40
CA ALA A 473 -16.20 23.60 -37.63
C ALA A 473 -17.34 24.27 -38.41
N ASP A 474 -17.22 24.37 -39.73
CA ASP A 474 -18.22 24.93 -40.63
C ASP A 474 -19.32 23.94 -41.04
N VAL A 475 -19.32 22.71 -40.55
CA VAL A 475 -20.30 21.65 -40.91
C VAL A 475 -21.30 21.41 -39.78
N ARG A 476 -22.61 21.35 -40.07
CA ARG A 476 -23.62 21.00 -39.05
C ARG A 476 -23.74 19.49 -38.89
N MET A 477 -24.21 19.06 -37.71
CA MET A 477 -24.61 17.69 -37.43
C MET A 477 -26.09 17.67 -37.07
N LEU A 478 -26.92 17.14 -37.95
CA LEU A 478 -28.38 17.18 -37.90
C LEU A 478 -28.97 15.75 -37.86
N GLY A 479 -30.29 15.65 -38.04
CA GLY A 479 -31.00 14.38 -38.15
C GLY A 479 -30.82 13.51 -36.92
N THR A 480 -30.23 12.32 -37.07
CA THR A 480 -30.04 11.39 -35.96
C THR A 480 -28.98 11.84 -34.94
N GLY A 481 -28.16 12.86 -35.25
CA GLY A 481 -27.06 13.28 -34.39
C GLY A 481 -25.87 12.32 -34.42
N ARG A 482 -24.74 12.78 -33.89
CA ARG A 482 -23.50 11.99 -33.80
C ARG A 482 -23.38 11.32 -32.43
N PRO A 483 -23.19 9.98 -32.40
CA PRO A 483 -22.82 9.25 -31.18
C PRO A 483 -21.56 9.77 -30.53
N PHE A 484 -21.58 9.92 -29.21
CA PHE A 484 -20.42 10.29 -28.41
C PHE A 484 -20.47 9.63 -27.03
N TYR A 485 -19.33 9.63 -26.34
CA TYR A 485 -19.25 9.46 -24.90
C TYR A 485 -18.29 10.46 -24.29
N ILE A 486 -18.44 10.68 -22.99
CA ILE A 486 -17.54 11.46 -22.15
C ILE A 486 -17.09 10.58 -21.00
N GLU A 487 -15.78 10.42 -20.85
CA GLU A 487 -15.14 9.78 -19.70
C GLU A 487 -14.85 10.87 -18.67
N PHE A 488 -15.53 10.85 -17.53
CA PHE A 488 -15.28 11.74 -16.40
C PHE A 488 -14.43 11.04 -15.34
N LYS A 489 -13.30 11.66 -14.94
CA LYS A 489 -12.31 11.06 -14.02
C LYS A 489 -12.38 11.70 -12.65
N GLU A 490 -12.18 10.88 -11.62
CA GLU A 490 -12.13 11.30 -10.21
C GLU A 490 -13.34 12.16 -9.80
N CYS A 491 -14.54 11.74 -10.21
CA CYS A 491 -15.78 12.43 -9.86
C CYS A 491 -16.05 12.42 -8.35
N ILE A 492 -16.68 13.48 -7.84
CA ILE A 492 -17.07 13.55 -6.42
C ILE A 492 -18.27 12.64 -6.14
N PRO A 493 -19.43 12.79 -6.80
CA PRO A 493 -20.45 11.75 -6.79
C PRO A 493 -19.95 10.55 -7.59
N GLU A 494 -20.18 9.35 -7.06
CA GLU A 494 -19.76 8.10 -7.70
C GLU A 494 -20.76 7.60 -8.74
N THR A 495 -21.99 8.10 -8.71
CA THR A 495 -23.05 7.73 -9.63
C THR A 495 -23.88 8.95 -9.99
N ILE A 496 -24.59 8.84 -11.10
CA ILE A 496 -25.60 9.79 -11.55
C ILE A 496 -26.84 9.01 -11.95
N THR A 497 -28.01 9.48 -11.51
CA THR A 497 -29.26 8.79 -11.81
C THR A 497 -29.76 9.13 -13.22
N PRO A 498 -30.58 8.26 -13.84
CA PRO A 498 -31.23 8.57 -15.12
C PRO A 498 -32.06 9.87 -15.08
N ASP A 499 -32.72 10.16 -13.96
CA ASP A 499 -33.51 11.39 -13.81
C ASP A 499 -32.63 12.65 -13.78
N GLN A 500 -31.46 12.57 -13.13
CA GLN A 500 -30.46 13.64 -13.16
C GLN A 500 -29.94 13.85 -14.59
N LEU A 501 -29.61 12.77 -15.31
CA LEU A 501 -29.19 12.85 -16.72
C LEU A 501 -30.25 13.48 -17.62
N SER A 502 -31.52 13.11 -17.44
CA SER A 502 -32.65 13.69 -18.19
C SER A 502 -32.83 15.19 -17.91
N THR A 503 -32.67 15.59 -16.65
CA THR A 503 -32.70 17.00 -16.24
C THR A 503 -31.57 17.79 -16.89
N ILE A 504 -30.34 17.25 -16.87
CA ILE A 504 -29.17 17.90 -17.49
C ILE A 504 -29.31 17.96 -19.01
N GLN A 505 -29.87 16.92 -19.65
CA GLN A 505 -30.14 16.95 -21.08
C GLN A 505 -31.08 18.11 -21.43
N THR A 506 -32.12 18.30 -20.62
CA THR A 506 -33.08 19.40 -20.77
C THR A 506 -32.41 20.76 -20.57
N GLU A 507 -31.50 20.86 -19.60
CA GLU A 507 -30.69 22.05 -19.33
C GLU A 507 -29.78 22.38 -20.52
N ILE A 508 -28.98 21.42 -20.99
CA ILE A 508 -28.12 21.57 -22.18
C ILE A 508 -28.96 22.11 -23.34
N ASN A 509 -30.10 21.47 -23.60
CA ASN A 509 -30.96 21.80 -24.72
C ASN A 509 -31.67 23.16 -24.59
N SER A 510 -31.94 23.62 -23.38
CA SER A 510 -32.61 24.91 -23.15
C SER A 510 -31.64 26.09 -23.14
N ASN A 511 -30.41 25.87 -22.67
CA ASN A 511 -29.48 26.96 -22.32
C ASN A 511 -28.47 27.31 -23.41
N ASN A 512 -28.41 26.58 -24.54
CA ASN A 512 -27.49 26.93 -25.62
C ASN A 512 -28.11 26.71 -27.01
N PRO A 513 -27.93 27.65 -27.97
CA PRO A 513 -28.46 27.53 -29.33
C PRO A 513 -27.54 26.72 -30.27
N PHE A 514 -26.35 26.34 -29.82
CA PHE A 514 -25.30 25.78 -30.67
C PHE A 514 -25.41 24.27 -30.83
N VAL A 515 -25.74 23.56 -29.75
CA VAL A 515 -25.79 22.09 -29.71
C VAL A 515 -27.02 21.59 -28.94
N ARG A 516 -27.48 20.40 -29.32
CA ARG A 516 -28.44 19.62 -28.55
C ARG A 516 -27.81 18.28 -28.19
N ALA A 517 -28.05 17.80 -26.98
CA ALA A 517 -27.79 16.42 -26.60
C ALA A 517 -29.09 15.62 -26.61
N THR A 518 -29.05 14.39 -27.10
CA THR A 518 -30.15 13.43 -27.05
C THR A 518 -29.65 12.11 -26.50
N ASP A 519 -30.57 11.35 -25.92
CA ASP A 519 -30.33 9.99 -25.44
C ASP A 519 -29.18 9.90 -24.44
N LEU A 520 -29.02 10.91 -23.57
CA LEU A 520 -27.99 10.89 -22.52
C LEU A 520 -28.20 9.69 -21.58
N VAL A 521 -27.19 8.83 -21.48
CA VAL A 521 -27.26 7.60 -20.70
C VAL A 521 -25.92 7.28 -20.04
N LEU A 522 -25.98 6.59 -18.91
CA LEU A 522 -24.80 6.01 -18.26
C LEU A 522 -24.34 4.78 -19.05
N LEU A 523 -23.03 4.70 -19.32
CA LEU A 523 -22.42 3.60 -20.05
C LEU A 523 -21.49 2.78 -19.15
N GLN A 524 -21.27 1.53 -19.53
CA GLN A 524 -20.15 0.75 -19.03
C GLN A 524 -18.93 0.99 -19.92
N LYS A 525 -17.72 0.84 -19.36
CA LYS A 525 -16.46 1.00 -20.13
C LYS A 525 -16.43 0.16 -21.41
N LYS A 526 -17.01 -1.06 -21.38
CA LYS A 526 -17.12 -1.96 -22.55
C LYS A 526 -17.96 -1.38 -23.70
N ASP A 527 -18.94 -0.53 -23.41
CA ASP A 527 -19.82 0.05 -24.42
C ASP A 527 -19.10 1.10 -25.28
N THR A 528 -18.05 1.73 -24.73
CA THR A 528 -17.24 2.74 -25.43
C THR A 528 -16.54 2.19 -26.68
N VAL A 529 -16.31 0.88 -26.74
CA VAL A 529 -15.68 0.20 -27.88
C VAL A 529 -16.55 0.31 -29.13
N LYS A 530 -17.88 0.36 -29.00
CA LYS A 530 -18.80 0.52 -30.15
C LYS A 530 -18.56 1.84 -30.89
N ILE A 531 -18.26 2.92 -30.16
CA ILE A 531 -17.99 4.23 -30.77
C ILE A 531 -16.66 4.24 -31.53
N THR A 532 -15.62 3.67 -30.94
CA THR A 532 -14.24 3.75 -31.47
C THR A 532 -13.95 2.73 -32.56
N SER A 533 -14.48 1.51 -32.45
CA SER A 533 -14.22 0.44 -33.43
C SER A 533 -15.08 0.56 -34.69
N LEU A 534 -16.33 1.02 -34.58
CA LEU A 534 -17.27 1.05 -35.68
C LEU A 534 -17.29 2.38 -36.46
N GLU A 535 -16.59 3.42 -35.97
CA GLU A 535 -16.53 4.73 -36.65
C GLU A 535 -16.16 4.61 -38.15
N ASN A 536 -15.24 3.68 -38.46
CA ASN A 536 -14.69 3.48 -39.80
C ASN A 536 -15.50 2.52 -40.68
N SER A 537 -16.52 1.84 -40.13
CA SER A 537 -17.39 0.91 -40.87
C SER A 537 -18.79 1.45 -41.10
N VAL A 538 -19.19 2.50 -40.37
CA VAL A 538 -20.53 3.06 -40.40
C VAL A 538 -20.75 3.97 -41.62
N LYS A 539 -21.90 3.82 -42.27
CA LYS A 539 -22.34 4.71 -43.35
C LYS A 539 -22.72 6.08 -42.81
N LYS A 540 -22.39 7.13 -43.55
CA LYS A 540 -22.72 8.51 -43.20
C LYS A 540 -23.48 9.14 -44.34
N THR A 541 -24.55 9.87 -44.03
CA THR A 541 -25.34 10.60 -45.01
C THR A 541 -25.14 12.09 -44.82
N TYR A 542 -24.92 12.79 -45.93
CA TYR A 542 -24.63 14.21 -45.99
C TYR A 542 -25.64 14.90 -46.91
N SER A 543 -25.95 16.16 -46.60
CA SER A 543 -26.64 17.08 -47.49
C SER A 543 -25.75 18.28 -47.74
N CYS A 544 -25.55 18.61 -49.01
CA CYS A 544 -24.64 19.66 -49.44
C CYS A 544 -25.42 20.69 -50.27
N LEU A 545 -25.22 21.98 -50.00
CA LEU A 545 -25.56 23.03 -50.96
C LEU A 545 -24.35 23.22 -51.87
N ILE A 546 -24.53 22.94 -53.15
CA ILE A 546 -23.48 23.12 -54.15
C ILE A 546 -23.88 24.20 -55.13
N CYS A 547 -22.91 24.99 -55.57
CA CYS A 547 -23.05 25.94 -56.65
C CYS A 547 -22.25 25.42 -57.85
N VAL A 548 -22.84 25.48 -59.03
CA VAL A 548 -22.18 25.10 -60.28
C VAL A 548 -21.87 26.34 -61.12
N SER A 549 -20.86 26.23 -61.97
CA SER A 549 -20.46 27.32 -62.88
C SER A 549 -21.47 27.60 -64.00
N GLU A 550 -22.26 26.59 -64.38
CA GLU A 550 -23.28 26.68 -65.42
C GLU A 550 -24.42 25.68 -65.15
N GLN A 551 -25.58 25.89 -65.78
CA GLN A 551 -26.75 25.05 -65.58
C GLN A 551 -26.49 23.62 -66.07
N ILE A 552 -26.79 22.62 -65.24
CA ILE A 552 -26.51 21.22 -65.57
C ILE A 552 -27.51 20.75 -66.64
N PRO A 553 -27.05 20.26 -67.81
CA PRO A 553 -27.93 19.74 -68.84
C PRO A 553 -28.82 18.59 -68.32
N GLN A 554 -30.07 18.54 -68.79
CA GLN A 554 -31.01 17.49 -68.37
C GLN A 554 -30.49 16.08 -68.63
N SER A 555 -29.77 15.87 -69.74
CA SER A 555 -29.12 14.60 -70.06
C SER A 555 -28.10 14.16 -68.99
N THR A 556 -27.33 15.10 -68.45
CA THR A 556 -26.37 14.87 -67.36
C THR A 556 -27.10 14.56 -66.06
N LEU A 557 -28.18 15.27 -65.75
CA LEU A 557 -29.02 14.97 -64.58
C LEU A 557 -29.59 13.55 -64.65
N ASP A 558 -30.08 13.14 -65.82
CA ASP A 558 -30.61 11.79 -66.04
C ASP A 558 -29.51 10.73 -65.93
N ALA A 559 -28.30 11.00 -66.42
CA ALA A 559 -27.16 10.10 -66.28
C ALA A 559 -26.73 9.89 -64.81
N LEU A 560 -26.90 10.91 -63.95
CA LEU A 560 -26.59 10.81 -62.53
C LEU A 560 -27.61 9.98 -61.74
N LYS A 561 -28.86 9.87 -62.19
CA LYS A 561 -29.92 9.09 -61.50
C LYS A 561 -29.55 7.64 -61.26
N LYS A 562 -28.71 7.03 -62.11
CA LYS A 562 -28.22 5.65 -61.89
C LYS A 562 -27.51 5.47 -60.54
N TYR A 563 -26.88 6.54 -60.02
CA TYR A 563 -26.16 6.53 -58.75
C TYR A 563 -27.08 6.73 -57.53
N GLU A 564 -28.38 6.94 -57.72
CA GLU A 564 -29.34 6.91 -56.59
C GLU A 564 -29.43 5.51 -55.97
N SER A 565 -29.28 4.48 -56.81
CA SER A 565 -29.40 3.06 -56.41
C SER A 565 -28.15 2.23 -56.67
N SER A 566 -27.15 2.76 -57.38
CA SER A 566 -25.90 2.05 -57.72
C SER A 566 -24.69 2.72 -57.07
N PRO A 567 -23.86 1.98 -56.31
CA PRO A 567 -22.67 2.56 -55.70
C PRO A 567 -21.66 3.09 -56.71
N LEU A 568 -21.09 4.27 -56.43
CA LEU A 568 -19.97 4.85 -57.13
C LEU A 568 -18.68 4.62 -56.34
N ILE A 569 -17.67 4.03 -56.97
CA ILE A 569 -16.34 3.90 -56.39
C ILE A 569 -15.48 5.07 -56.82
N ILE A 570 -14.85 5.73 -55.86
CA ILE A 570 -13.98 6.89 -56.08
C ILE A 570 -12.58 6.64 -55.52
N ASN A 571 -11.58 7.21 -56.17
CA ASN A 571 -10.22 7.33 -55.66
C ASN A 571 -10.01 8.74 -55.11
N GLN A 572 -9.79 8.86 -53.80
CA GLN A 572 -9.48 10.14 -53.17
C GLN A 572 -8.04 10.17 -52.71
N ASN A 573 -7.25 11.09 -53.27
CA ASN A 573 -6.00 11.48 -52.63
C ASN A 573 -6.31 12.16 -51.29
N THR A 574 -5.34 12.12 -50.38
CA THR A 574 -5.41 12.90 -49.14
C THR A 574 -5.61 14.38 -49.50
N PRO A 575 -6.72 15.02 -49.05
CA PRO A 575 -7.03 16.39 -49.44
C PRO A 575 -5.92 17.37 -49.09
N ILE A 576 -5.71 18.37 -49.96
CA ILE A 576 -4.67 19.39 -49.76
C ILE A 576 -4.77 20.04 -48.37
N ARG A 577 -5.99 20.43 -47.97
CA ARG A 577 -6.24 21.12 -46.68
C ARG A 577 -5.87 20.30 -45.44
N VAL A 578 -5.74 18.98 -45.54
CA VAL A 578 -5.37 18.10 -44.41
C VAL A 578 -3.98 17.48 -44.52
N LEU A 579 -3.21 17.80 -45.57
CA LEU A 579 -1.84 17.25 -45.77
C LEU A 579 -0.90 17.57 -44.60
N HIS A 580 -1.11 18.70 -43.91
CA HIS A 580 -0.34 19.07 -42.73
C HIS A 580 -0.60 18.17 -41.49
N ARG A 581 -1.62 17.31 -41.53
CA ARG A 581 -2.00 16.40 -40.40
C ARG A 581 -2.08 14.94 -40.80
N ARG A 582 -2.13 14.62 -42.09
CA ARG A 582 -2.36 13.26 -42.60
C ARG A 582 -1.33 12.94 -43.67
N SER A 583 -0.74 11.74 -43.57
CA SER A 583 0.16 11.25 -44.60
C SER A 583 -0.52 11.22 -45.97
N PRO A 584 0.15 11.72 -47.03
CA PRO A 584 -0.33 11.60 -48.39
C PRO A 584 -0.61 10.14 -48.76
N GLY A 585 -1.62 9.91 -49.58
CA GLY A 585 -2.03 8.58 -49.99
C GLY A 585 -3.37 8.61 -50.69
N ILE A 586 -3.58 7.63 -51.58
CA ILE A 586 -4.82 7.44 -52.35
C ILE A 586 -5.68 6.42 -51.61
N ARG A 587 -6.97 6.72 -51.45
CA ARG A 587 -7.91 5.87 -50.75
C ARG A 587 -9.13 5.62 -51.62
N LEU A 588 -9.39 4.34 -51.88
CA LEU A 588 -10.64 3.90 -52.49
C LEU A 588 -11.79 4.14 -51.52
N ARG A 589 -12.86 4.76 -51.98
CA ARG A 589 -14.08 5.04 -51.19
C ARG A 589 -15.32 4.72 -52.00
N SER A 590 -16.37 4.28 -51.32
CA SER A 590 -17.68 4.07 -51.92
C SER A 590 -18.65 5.19 -51.55
N ILE A 591 -19.30 5.77 -52.56
CA ILE A 591 -20.53 6.53 -52.42
C ILE A 591 -21.66 5.56 -52.73
N TYR A 592 -22.42 5.16 -51.71
CA TYR A 592 -23.49 4.17 -51.84
C TYR A 592 -24.73 4.72 -52.54
N SER A 593 -25.05 5.99 -52.32
CA SER A 593 -26.12 6.67 -53.03
C SER A 593 -25.78 8.15 -53.23
N LEU A 594 -26.20 8.69 -54.37
CA LEU A 594 -26.08 10.09 -54.75
C LEU A 594 -27.42 10.55 -55.33
N LYS A 595 -28.01 11.58 -54.71
CA LYS A 595 -29.23 12.22 -55.20
C LYS A 595 -28.98 13.71 -55.36
N LEU A 596 -29.27 14.24 -56.54
CA LEU A 596 -29.12 15.65 -56.88
C LEU A 596 -30.50 16.26 -57.12
N THR A 597 -30.76 17.42 -56.54
CA THR A 597 -32.03 18.15 -56.71
C THR A 597 -31.72 19.60 -57.03
N HIS A 598 -32.26 20.11 -58.14
CA HIS A 598 -32.14 21.51 -58.49
C HIS A 598 -32.95 22.36 -57.51
N LEU A 599 -32.38 23.49 -57.08
CA LEU A 599 -33.04 24.43 -56.19
C LEU A 599 -33.47 25.67 -56.97
N ASP A 600 -32.55 26.60 -57.16
CA ASP A 600 -32.76 27.84 -57.91
C ASP A 600 -31.45 28.27 -58.58
N GLY A 601 -31.57 28.88 -59.77
CA GLY A 601 -30.42 29.32 -60.56
C GLY A 601 -29.36 28.23 -60.72
N LEU A 602 -28.14 28.53 -60.23
CA LEU A 602 -26.97 27.64 -60.28
C LEU A 602 -26.77 26.81 -59.00
N PHE A 603 -27.77 26.76 -58.11
CA PHE A 603 -27.69 26.04 -56.85
C PHE A 603 -28.44 24.71 -56.90
N TYR A 604 -27.79 23.69 -56.35
CA TYR A 604 -28.34 22.34 -56.24
C TYR A 604 -28.13 21.81 -54.82
N GLN A 605 -29.06 20.96 -54.37
CA GLN A 605 -28.86 20.13 -53.20
C GLN A 605 -28.32 18.77 -53.63
N LEU A 606 -27.18 18.39 -53.06
CA LEU A 606 -26.55 17.08 -53.27
C LEU A 606 -26.60 16.27 -51.97
N VAL A 607 -27.37 15.19 -51.98
CA VAL A 607 -27.48 14.25 -50.85
C VAL A 607 -26.66 13.00 -51.17
N LEU A 608 -25.74 12.65 -50.28
CA LEU A 608 -24.79 11.55 -50.45
C LEU A 608 -24.84 10.60 -49.26
N THR A 609 -24.91 9.30 -49.49
CA THR A 609 -24.59 8.28 -48.47
C THR A 609 -23.27 7.64 -48.82
N THR A 610 -22.28 7.72 -47.92
CA THR A 610 -20.90 7.30 -48.23
C THR A 610 -20.34 6.33 -47.20
N GLN A 611 -19.28 5.63 -47.61
CA GLN A 611 -18.37 4.94 -46.71
C GLN A 611 -17.75 5.94 -45.72
N ALA A 612 -17.42 5.48 -44.52
CA ALA A 612 -16.71 6.29 -43.54
C ALA A 612 -15.37 6.80 -44.08
N GLY A 613 -15.00 8.01 -43.67
CA GLY A 613 -13.73 8.65 -44.08
C GLY A 613 -13.69 9.08 -45.55
N THR A 614 -14.86 9.22 -46.20
CA THR A 614 -14.99 9.87 -47.50
C THR A 614 -14.98 11.38 -47.30
N TYR A 615 -14.17 12.09 -48.08
CA TYR A 615 -14.04 13.55 -48.00
C TYR A 615 -15.01 14.21 -48.97
N ILE A 616 -16.12 14.72 -48.43
CA ILE A 616 -17.28 15.16 -49.23
C ILE A 616 -16.99 16.43 -50.01
N LYS A 617 -16.33 17.43 -49.41
CA LYS A 617 -15.97 18.68 -50.09
C LYS A 617 -15.15 18.38 -51.34
N GLU A 618 -14.13 17.56 -51.19
CA GLU A 618 -13.22 17.17 -52.26
C GLU A 618 -13.85 16.27 -53.32
N PHE A 619 -14.90 15.51 -52.99
CA PHE A 619 -15.72 14.84 -53.99
C PHE A 619 -16.50 15.85 -54.85
N VAL A 620 -16.99 16.94 -54.26
CA VAL A 620 -17.72 17.99 -55.00
C VAL A 620 -16.78 18.78 -55.90
N HIS A 621 -15.77 19.46 -55.34
CA HIS A 621 -14.92 20.39 -56.09
C HIS A 621 -13.69 19.72 -56.74
N SER A 622 -13.58 18.39 -56.69
CA SER A 622 -12.49 17.54 -57.20
C SER A 622 -11.11 17.67 -56.54
N ASP A 623 -10.90 18.66 -55.66
CA ASP A 623 -9.58 19.03 -55.11
C ASP A 623 -8.52 19.20 -56.22
N MET A 624 -8.86 19.95 -57.28
CA MET A 624 -8.03 20.12 -58.48
C MET A 624 -7.69 18.78 -59.18
N GLY A 625 -8.69 17.91 -59.35
CA GLY A 625 -8.53 16.60 -60.00
C GLY A 625 -7.87 15.52 -59.14
N ARG A 626 -7.69 15.76 -57.82
CA ARG A 626 -7.14 14.79 -56.86
C ARG A 626 -8.16 13.80 -56.32
N THR A 627 -9.45 14.00 -56.62
CA THR A 627 -10.52 13.02 -56.41
C THR A 627 -11.15 12.64 -57.75
N THR A 628 -11.15 11.34 -58.07
CA THR A 628 -11.65 10.84 -59.36
C THR A 628 -12.33 9.46 -59.23
N PRO A 629 -13.54 9.27 -59.77
CA PRO A 629 -14.45 10.32 -60.22
C PRO A 629 -14.88 11.25 -59.06
N SER A 630 -14.99 12.54 -59.36
CA SER A 630 -15.62 13.61 -58.57
C SER A 630 -16.89 14.09 -59.25
N PHE A 631 -17.71 14.88 -58.56
CA PHE A 631 -18.88 15.54 -59.14
C PHE A 631 -18.51 16.31 -60.42
N VAL A 632 -17.45 17.12 -60.40
CA VAL A 632 -16.95 17.84 -61.57
C VAL A 632 -16.62 16.90 -62.74
N SER A 633 -15.91 15.79 -62.48
CA SER A 633 -15.58 14.85 -63.55
C SER A 633 -16.78 14.07 -64.09
N LEU A 634 -17.85 13.93 -63.30
CA LEU A 634 -19.08 13.25 -63.71
C LEU A 634 -19.99 14.16 -64.53
N THR A 635 -20.01 15.46 -64.23
CA THR A 635 -20.88 16.42 -64.90
C THR A 635 -20.19 17.19 -66.03
N GLY A 636 -18.86 17.27 -66.00
CA GLY A 636 -18.08 18.17 -66.85
C GLY A 636 -18.14 19.64 -66.42
N ILE A 637 -18.80 19.94 -65.30
CA ILE A 637 -19.11 21.30 -64.85
C ILE A 637 -18.39 21.58 -63.54
N ASN A 638 -17.71 22.72 -63.46
CA ASN A 638 -17.07 23.14 -62.21
C ASN A 638 -18.12 23.38 -61.13
N ALA A 639 -17.84 22.91 -59.91
CA ALA A 639 -18.73 23.00 -58.77
C ALA A 639 -17.94 23.29 -57.50
N ASP A 640 -18.56 24.02 -56.57
CA ASP A 640 -18.04 24.23 -55.22
C ASP A 640 -19.13 24.01 -54.17
N ILE A 641 -18.70 23.75 -52.94
CA ILE A 641 -19.57 23.45 -51.81
C ILE A 641 -19.70 24.67 -50.89
N PHE A 642 -20.91 25.19 -50.76
CA PHE A 642 -21.20 26.35 -49.92
C PHE A 642 -21.55 25.92 -48.51
N GLU A 643 -22.35 24.85 -48.40
CA GLU A 643 -22.81 24.33 -47.14
C GLU A 643 -22.74 22.81 -47.13
N LEU A 644 -22.37 22.25 -45.97
CA LEU A 644 -22.33 20.81 -45.74
C LEU A 644 -22.94 20.49 -44.39
N ASP A 645 -23.85 19.53 -44.38
CA ASP A 645 -24.47 18.99 -43.18
C ASP A 645 -24.32 17.48 -43.16
N VAL A 646 -23.98 16.93 -42.00
CA VAL A 646 -24.17 15.51 -41.73
C VAL A 646 -25.62 15.35 -41.27
N ILE A 647 -26.40 14.49 -41.93
CA ILE A 647 -27.82 14.29 -41.61
C ILE A 647 -28.11 12.91 -41.02
N ASN A 648 -27.20 11.94 -41.21
CA ASN A 648 -27.34 10.63 -40.58
C ASN A 648 -25.98 9.97 -40.33
N ILE A 649 -25.88 9.25 -39.21
CA ILE A 649 -24.81 8.32 -38.90
C ILE A 649 -25.44 6.99 -38.54
N ASP A 650 -25.24 5.99 -39.40
CA ASP A 650 -25.85 4.65 -39.31
C ASP A 650 -25.17 3.77 -38.26
N LEU A 651 -25.17 4.25 -37.02
CA LEU A 651 -24.67 3.56 -35.83
C LEU A 651 -25.77 3.54 -34.79
N LYS A 652 -26.23 2.34 -34.41
CA LYS A 652 -27.14 2.15 -33.29
C LYS A 652 -26.37 2.31 -31.98
N PHE A 653 -26.46 3.51 -31.39
CA PHE A 653 -25.81 3.93 -30.14
C PHE A 653 -26.41 5.27 -29.66
N PRO A 654 -26.52 5.55 -28.35
CA PRO A 654 -26.34 4.60 -27.25
C PRO A 654 -27.28 3.40 -27.31
#